data_AF-A0A8H8CHS4-F1
#
_entry.id   AF-A0A8H8CHS4-F1
#
_cell.length_a   1.000
_cell.length_b   1.000
_cell.length_c   1.000
_cell.angle_alpha   90.00
_cell.angle_beta   90.00
_cell.angle_gamma   90.00
#
_symmetry.space_group_name_H-M   'P 1'
#
loop_
_entity.id
_entity.type
_entity.pdbx_description
1 polymer ?
#
loop_
_entity_poly.entity_id
_entity_poly.type
_entity_poly.pdbx_seq_one_letter_code
_entity_poly.pdbx_strand_id
1 'polypeptide(L)'
;MPSNNSPGSPPPLKIAFTYDSRSEWLARGFSPEQCAEFDSDKTIEGIAISLRKRGRVQMVGGLKNLVTTLATSKPDWDIVFNICEGYGSPGREAQVPALLEAWDIPYTFSDSATLGLCLDKAKTKMVLDHYGVPTAPFACVPPRITWARESVSHKVVISKSPHATALQSFPLFVKPAGEGTGLGIAQANKVTDDEQLAKVVDDLTQRYPTQTILIERFLRGREFTVGIIGTGAEARAVGVREIVFLKGNPGHHINPNTVYTSTDPTLLEVDVYGYDLKRVSHPNPQYVELDLSGDPIAQRVAEVAVRAWICLGCRDGGRVDVRNDSESDDAIPNVIEVNPLAGLAPGFSDYPLLAEANGIMYDDLISMIIDEALKRNASFIMVDNERHIEPQKESEVKKPLIHPSMNSGYKPGSVLSYAHDWSPNGTGGSIAAEGRHFLDMYGRVCSLRGVNLSGTCKTPVDHDHENFPGDHKSVTFVGKPFPLEDAQEHLSRLRRWGLTFVRFLVTWEAVEHAGPGIYDTEYLTYVRALLSMFPKYGLSAFVSMHQDVWSRYSGGSGAPAWTLETVGFDLHAIEETGSAWLHGQRGGGHVEAERGLWPCGYHKLTASTMSTCFWAGDIFAPKLLVKDKHGQEVSIQFFLQTCFLDMWEMVVRAVGDLDGVIGFQMINEPHPGYVNVDLHAFNYNTDLHLSHIPSAFQSFQLGAGYPTLVPTYTRSFPMPTKLTSYTTLNTAKVKAWRPDGPTKGRCLWEFHDVWRWNEVTNKAVVLRENYFRKHPDTGAKINWYTDMYYPFANKWSERIRKASSPSKLVFLEPLPNEFCPKSWTKENQPANMVFAPHWYDLNALFAKAFGDFTVNVQGLSRGMFPLKAFYWGHLGARENFSLQIRNIVENGYNSLGETPVLIGECGIPMDMNKKEAFETDDFIWQTRMMDAMITALENSLVGFTLWNYNPDNDDERGDDWNGENFSWFSSKRALPKSVLYYEQDAPSLDNGGRILPAVVRPYPAKTAGIPLRFRYEMNTGTFVYEWMNPEAIVSGSDDNSSPKSGSPSVFDPPRTLRRPLISRETEIFLPSMLAHSRRVIVEGIKDQADEYQYDEKRQTLFVVMSDTTPGVKHRIRVSFDPPPKPAFIVNDLWSDFGSHILSGLVVLLALTGYWLLSSI
;
A
#
# COMPACT_ATOMS: atom_id res chain seq x y z
N MET A 1 25.88 56.68 -0.15
CA MET A 1 25.50 56.39 -1.55
C MET A 1 25.29 54.89 -1.66
N PRO A 2 24.14 54.43 -2.17
CA PRO A 2 23.74 53.03 -2.12
C PRO A 2 24.13 52.28 -3.41
N SER A 3 24.40 50.98 -3.31
CA SER A 3 24.18 50.04 -4.42
C SER A 3 23.40 48.85 -3.89
N ASN A 4 22.22 48.67 -4.47
CA ASN A 4 21.19 47.67 -4.16
C ASN A 4 21.74 46.26 -3.91
N ASN A 5 21.43 45.69 -2.74
CA ASN A 5 21.38 44.25 -2.57
C ASN A 5 19.92 43.81 -2.72
N SER A 6 19.66 43.05 -3.78
CA SER A 6 18.43 42.30 -3.99
C SER A 6 18.24 41.28 -2.84
N PRO A 7 17.04 41.11 -2.27
CA PRO A 7 16.77 40.05 -1.32
C PRO A 7 16.56 38.72 -2.07
N GLY A 8 17.30 37.67 -1.70
CA GLY A 8 16.99 36.29 -2.10
C GLY A 8 17.94 35.63 -3.10
N SER A 9 19.17 35.33 -2.71
CA SER A 9 20.01 34.35 -3.44
C SER A 9 20.53 33.31 -2.43
N PRO A 10 20.37 32.00 -2.70
CA PRO A 10 20.89 30.95 -1.82
C PRO A 10 22.43 31.03 -1.71
N PRO A 11 23.03 30.48 -0.63
CA PRO A 11 24.48 30.45 -0.49
C PRO A 11 25.14 29.69 -1.66
N PRO A 12 26.36 30.06 -2.08
CA PRO A 12 27.04 29.39 -3.20
C PRO A 12 27.33 27.93 -2.85
N LEU A 13 26.96 27.01 -3.76
CA LEU A 13 27.12 25.56 -3.59
C LEU A 13 28.59 25.16 -3.42
N LYS A 14 28.87 24.10 -2.67
CA LYS A 14 30.17 23.42 -2.59
C LYS A 14 30.11 22.17 -3.47
N ILE A 15 30.67 22.28 -4.66
CA ILE A 15 30.59 21.25 -5.69
C ILE A 15 31.91 20.50 -5.73
N ALA A 16 31.89 19.18 -5.52
CA ALA A 16 33.02 18.33 -5.90
C ALA A 16 32.87 17.91 -7.36
N PHE A 17 33.97 17.89 -8.11
CA PHE A 17 33.96 17.50 -9.51
C PHE A 17 34.85 16.28 -9.72
N THR A 18 34.23 15.16 -10.08
CA THR A 18 34.91 13.89 -10.36
C THR A 18 34.94 13.63 -11.87
N TYR A 19 36.13 13.31 -12.38
CA TYR A 19 36.40 13.16 -13.80
C TYR A 19 37.59 12.22 -14.05
N ASP A 20 37.63 11.59 -15.23
CA ASP A 20 38.79 10.85 -15.74
C ASP A 20 39.53 11.68 -16.80
N SER A 21 40.74 12.17 -16.49
CA SER A 21 41.54 12.94 -17.45
C SER A 21 42.27 12.05 -18.44
N ARG A 22 42.02 12.25 -19.74
CA ARG A 22 42.72 11.53 -20.81
C ARG A 22 44.24 11.67 -20.72
N SER A 23 44.75 12.86 -20.39
CA SER A 23 46.21 13.09 -20.31
C SER A 23 46.84 12.35 -19.13
N GLU A 24 46.15 12.29 -17.99
CA GLU A 24 46.58 11.56 -16.81
C GLU A 24 46.66 10.04 -17.07
N TRP A 25 45.66 9.48 -17.74
CA TRP A 25 45.63 8.05 -18.06
C TRP A 25 46.65 7.67 -19.14
N LEU A 26 46.88 8.51 -20.16
CA LEU A 26 47.98 8.32 -21.13
C LEU A 26 49.35 8.35 -20.43
N ALA A 27 49.56 9.27 -19.50
CA ALA A 27 50.80 9.33 -18.71
C ALA A 27 51.02 8.09 -17.83
N ARG A 28 49.95 7.36 -17.48
CA ARG A 28 50.00 6.08 -16.74
C ARG A 28 50.28 4.86 -17.64
N GLY A 29 50.46 5.06 -18.94
CA GLY A 29 50.84 4.01 -19.89
C GLY A 29 49.67 3.31 -20.59
N PHE A 30 48.44 3.83 -20.48
CA PHE A 30 47.29 3.33 -21.24
C PHE A 30 47.37 3.77 -22.71
N SER A 31 46.83 2.94 -23.60
CA SER A 31 46.83 3.26 -25.04
C SER A 31 45.83 4.38 -25.38
N PRO A 32 46.00 5.08 -26.51
CA PRO A 32 45.01 6.06 -26.98
C PRO A 32 43.61 5.48 -27.18
N GLU A 33 43.50 4.19 -27.51
CA GLU A 33 42.23 3.49 -27.66
C GLU A 33 41.56 3.22 -26.29
N GLN A 34 42.34 2.81 -25.29
CA GLN A 34 41.86 2.61 -23.91
C GLN A 34 41.40 3.90 -23.24
N CYS A 35 41.93 5.05 -23.67
CA CYS A 35 41.57 6.37 -23.15
C CYS A 35 40.56 7.11 -24.03
N ALA A 36 39.96 6.45 -25.02
CA ALA A 36 39.12 7.12 -26.01
C ALA A 36 37.86 7.76 -25.39
N GLU A 37 37.30 7.12 -24.36
CA GLU A 37 36.10 7.59 -23.64
C GLU A 37 36.42 8.71 -22.64
N PHE A 38 37.67 8.85 -22.19
CA PHE A 38 38.05 9.87 -21.21
C PHE A 38 38.08 11.28 -21.81
N ASP A 39 37.70 12.25 -20.99
CA ASP A 39 37.62 13.64 -21.40
C ASP A 39 38.97 14.33 -21.50
N SER A 40 39.06 15.30 -22.40
CA SER A 40 40.24 16.15 -22.52
C SER A 40 40.31 17.15 -21.36
N ASP A 41 41.52 17.59 -21.01
CA ASP A 41 41.70 18.62 -19.97
C ASP A 41 40.95 19.92 -20.30
N LYS A 42 40.77 20.22 -21.60
CA LYS A 42 39.97 21.34 -22.07
C LYS A 42 38.47 21.15 -21.76
N THR A 43 37.94 19.94 -21.94
CA THR A 43 36.55 19.62 -21.59
C THR A 43 36.32 19.75 -20.09
N ILE A 44 37.20 19.14 -19.30
CA ILE A 44 37.16 19.17 -17.84
C ILE A 44 37.18 20.61 -17.33
N GLU A 45 38.08 21.45 -17.85
CA GLU A 45 38.14 22.85 -17.45
C GLU A 45 36.91 23.65 -17.92
N GLY A 46 36.35 23.34 -19.09
CA GLY A 46 35.11 23.95 -19.59
C GLY A 46 33.92 23.69 -18.66
N ILE A 47 33.73 22.43 -18.22
CA ILE A 47 32.72 22.06 -17.25
C ILE A 47 33.00 22.75 -15.90
N ALA A 48 34.25 22.72 -15.42
CA ALA A 48 34.63 23.37 -14.17
C ALA A 48 34.35 24.88 -14.16
N ILE A 49 34.57 25.59 -15.27
CA ILE A 49 34.22 27.02 -15.42
C ILE A 49 32.72 27.24 -15.26
N SER A 50 31.89 26.39 -15.87
CA SER A 50 30.43 26.46 -15.73
C SER A 50 30.00 26.17 -14.28
N LEU A 51 30.51 25.10 -13.67
CA LEU A 51 30.25 24.76 -12.25
C LEU A 51 30.65 25.89 -11.30
N ARG A 52 31.75 26.62 -11.57
CA ARG A 52 32.19 27.77 -10.75
C ARG A 52 31.23 28.96 -10.78
N LYS A 53 30.32 29.03 -11.75
CA LYS A 53 29.23 30.03 -11.76
C LYS A 53 28.12 29.69 -10.76
N ARG A 54 27.97 28.41 -10.38
CA ARG A 54 26.98 27.91 -9.41
C ARG A 54 27.53 27.84 -7.99
N GLY A 55 28.85 27.70 -7.83
CA GLY A 55 29.43 27.51 -6.52
C GLY A 55 30.96 27.41 -6.48
N ARG A 56 31.51 27.05 -5.32
CA ARG A 56 32.92 26.70 -5.15
C ARG A 56 33.14 25.27 -5.65
N VAL A 57 34.09 25.09 -6.56
CA VAL A 57 34.39 23.78 -7.15
C VAL A 57 35.69 23.21 -6.60
N GLN A 58 35.64 22.00 -6.05
CA GLN A 58 36.81 21.21 -5.72
C GLN A 58 37.05 20.17 -6.83
N MET A 59 38.22 20.25 -7.47
CA MET A 59 38.65 19.24 -8.44
C MET A 59 39.12 17.99 -7.69
N VAL A 60 38.33 16.90 -7.73
CA VAL A 60 38.62 15.67 -6.99
C VAL A 60 39.42 14.68 -7.85
N GLY A 61 39.12 14.61 -9.16
CA GLY A 61 39.71 13.63 -10.09
C GLY A 61 38.93 12.30 -10.12
N GLY A 62 39.60 11.23 -10.56
CA GLY A 62 38.94 9.93 -10.77
C GLY A 62 38.69 9.13 -9.49
N LEU A 63 38.16 7.91 -9.64
CA LEU A 63 37.75 7.03 -8.53
C LEU A 63 38.79 6.90 -7.40
N LYS A 64 40.07 6.68 -7.74
CA LYS A 64 41.13 6.50 -6.73
C LYS A 64 41.37 7.77 -5.90
N ASN A 65 41.27 8.93 -6.51
CA ASN A 65 41.42 10.21 -5.84
C ASN A 65 40.21 10.49 -4.94
N LEU A 66 38.99 10.16 -5.41
CA LEU A 66 37.79 10.22 -4.59
C LEU A 66 37.90 9.32 -3.35
N VAL A 67 38.27 8.03 -3.52
CA VAL A 67 38.51 7.11 -2.39
C VAL A 67 39.53 7.69 -1.41
N THR A 68 40.65 8.20 -1.92
CA THR A 68 41.70 8.80 -1.07
C THR A 68 41.15 10.00 -0.30
N THR A 69 40.36 10.86 -0.95
CA THR A 69 39.75 12.04 -0.33
C THR A 69 38.76 11.65 0.76
N LEU A 70 37.87 10.70 0.48
CA LEU A 70 36.86 10.19 1.42
C LEU A 70 37.49 9.40 2.58
N ALA A 71 38.62 8.72 2.35
CA ALA A 71 39.33 7.98 3.39
C ALA A 71 40.16 8.88 4.32
N THR A 72 40.60 10.05 3.84
CA THR A 72 41.49 10.95 4.59
C THR A 72 40.80 12.18 5.16
N SER A 73 39.59 12.49 4.69
CA SER A 73 38.82 13.64 5.12
C SER A 73 37.33 13.32 5.12
N LYS A 74 36.55 14.07 5.90
CA LYS A 74 35.08 14.12 5.78
C LYS A 74 34.73 15.39 4.99
N PRO A 75 34.73 15.35 3.65
CA PRO A 75 34.52 16.55 2.85
C PRO A 75 33.09 17.08 3.04
N ASP A 76 32.99 18.39 3.14
CA ASP A 76 31.74 19.14 3.30
C ASP A 76 31.29 19.62 1.90
N TRP A 77 30.83 18.67 1.08
CA TRP A 77 30.32 18.93 -0.27
C TRP A 77 28.80 18.89 -0.26
N ASP A 78 28.17 19.83 -0.98
CA ASP A 78 26.71 19.85 -1.13
C ASP A 78 26.28 18.87 -2.25
N ILE A 79 27.11 18.70 -3.27
CA ILE A 79 26.89 17.78 -4.40
C ILE A 79 28.19 17.43 -5.12
N VAL A 80 28.26 16.24 -5.70
CA VAL A 80 29.31 15.82 -6.63
C VAL A 80 28.78 15.86 -8.06
N PHE A 81 29.37 16.69 -8.91
CA PHE A 81 29.16 16.60 -10.34
C PHE A 81 30.08 15.49 -10.88
N ASN A 82 29.49 14.39 -11.37
CA ASN A 82 30.25 13.22 -11.80
C ASN A 82 30.24 13.05 -13.32
N ILE A 83 31.42 12.94 -13.93
CA ILE A 83 31.60 12.54 -15.34
C ILE A 83 32.61 11.39 -15.50
N CYS A 84 32.88 10.63 -14.44
CA CYS A 84 33.82 9.50 -14.51
C CYS A 84 33.23 8.34 -15.32
N GLU A 85 33.92 7.97 -16.39
CA GLU A 85 33.60 6.80 -17.23
C GLU A 85 34.17 5.50 -16.63
N GLY A 86 35.26 5.59 -15.85
CA GLY A 86 35.93 4.44 -15.26
C GLY A 86 36.62 3.52 -16.28
N TYR A 87 37.22 2.41 -15.82
CA TYR A 87 37.95 1.49 -16.70
C TYR A 87 37.79 0.02 -16.29
N GLY A 88 37.78 -0.88 -17.27
CA GLY A 88 38.05 -2.31 -17.08
C GLY A 88 36.93 -3.16 -16.46
N SER A 89 35.71 -2.63 -16.33
CA SER A 89 34.55 -3.35 -15.81
C SER A 89 33.29 -3.09 -16.67
N PRO A 90 32.39 -4.08 -16.83
CA PRO A 90 31.07 -3.87 -17.44
C PRO A 90 30.16 -2.88 -16.69
N GLY A 91 30.50 -2.52 -15.44
CA GLY A 91 29.84 -1.46 -14.67
C GLY A 91 30.79 -0.32 -14.31
N ARG A 92 31.68 0.05 -15.24
CA ARG A 92 32.74 1.05 -14.97
C ARG A 92 32.19 2.45 -14.64
N GLU A 93 31.18 2.92 -15.37
CA GLU A 93 30.51 4.20 -15.13
C GLU A 93 29.80 4.24 -13.76
N ALA A 94 29.41 3.08 -13.25
CA ALA A 94 28.75 2.94 -11.95
C ALA A 94 29.71 3.02 -10.76
N GLN A 95 31.03 2.97 -10.95
CA GLN A 95 31.99 2.84 -9.85
C GLN A 95 32.01 4.07 -8.92
N VAL A 96 32.02 5.28 -9.49
CA VAL A 96 31.99 6.53 -8.70
C VAL A 96 30.61 6.74 -8.06
N PRO A 97 29.48 6.64 -8.79
CA PRO A 97 28.16 6.68 -8.20
C PRO A 97 27.96 5.67 -7.08
N ALA A 98 28.40 4.41 -7.23
CA ALA A 98 28.30 3.40 -6.18
C ALA A 98 29.08 3.78 -4.92
N LEU A 99 30.25 4.43 -5.08
CA LEU A 99 31.03 4.91 -3.95
C LEU A 99 30.35 6.11 -3.26
N LEU A 100 29.79 7.02 -4.05
CA LEU A 100 29.07 8.20 -3.53
C LEU A 100 27.77 7.79 -2.82
N GLU A 101 27.04 6.81 -3.37
CA GLU A 101 25.89 6.16 -2.73
C GLU A 101 26.29 5.51 -1.40
N ALA A 102 27.42 4.78 -1.37
CA ALA A 102 27.89 4.15 -0.14
C ALA A 102 28.35 5.13 0.95
N TRP A 103 28.57 6.41 0.60
CA TRP A 103 28.94 7.50 1.52
C TRP A 103 27.81 8.51 1.72
N ASP A 104 26.61 8.24 1.19
CA ASP A 104 25.44 9.11 1.25
C ASP A 104 25.72 10.55 0.73
N ILE A 105 26.57 10.65 -0.30
CA ILE A 105 26.93 11.94 -0.92
C ILE A 105 26.05 12.20 -2.14
N PRO A 106 25.29 13.31 -2.18
CA PRO A 106 24.53 13.75 -3.35
C PRO A 106 25.42 13.85 -4.60
N TYR A 107 24.95 13.35 -5.76
CA TYR A 107 25.68 13.47 -7.03
C TYR A 107 24.73 13.66 -8.23
N THR A 108 25.26 14.11 -9.37
CA THR A 108 24.51 14.28 -10.63
C THR A 108 24.50 13.02 -11.50
N PHE A 109 23.49 12.91 -12.38
CA PHE A 109 23.21 11.78 -13.28
C PHE A 109 22.60 10.56 -12.59
N SER A 110 22.34 9.52 -13.38
CA SER A 110 21.67 8.28 -12.96
C SER A 110 22.46 7.51 -11.90
N ASP A 111 21.75 6.65 -11.16
CA ASP A 111 22.33 5.81 -10.12
C ASP A 111 23.24 4.69 -10.65
N SER A 112 24.00 4.07 -9.74
CA SER A 112 24.96 3.03 -10.07
C SER A 112 24.32 1.81 -10.76
N ALA A 113 23.07 1.45 -10.40
CA ALA A 113 22.36 0.35 -11.02
C ALA A 113 21.92 0.70 -12.45
N THR A 114 21.36 1.89 -12.64
CA THR A 114 20.93 2.38 -13.96
C THR A 114 22.12 2.59 -14.90
N LEU A 115 23.24 3.15 -14.44
CA LEU A 115 24.45 3.30 -15.24
C LEU A 115 25.03 1.94 -15.63
N GLY A 116 25.10 1.00 -14.68
CA GLY A 116 25.54 -0.37 -14.95
C GLY A 116 24.62 -1.13 -15.91
N LEU A 117 23.32 -0.86 -15.88
CA LEU A 117 22.33 -1.42 -16.79
C LEU A 117 22.47 -0.83 -18.20
N CYS A 118 22.48 0.50 -18.33
CA CYS A 118 22.49 1.22 -19.60
C CYS A 118 23.78 1.03 -20.39
N LEU A 119 24.91 0.84 -19.68
CA LEU A 119 26.18 0.50 -20.30
C LEU A 119 26.15 -0.85 -21.03
N ASP A 120 25.37 -1.82 -20.53
CA ASP A 120 25.13 -3.10 -21.20
C ASP A 120 23.92 -3.02 -22.14
N LYS A 121 24.22 -2.80 -23.42
CA LYS A 121 23.22 -2.65 -24.49
C LYS A 121 22.27 -3.85 -24.59
N ALA A 122 22.76 -5.06 -24.31
CA ALA A 122 21.94 -6.25 -24.37
C ALA A 122 20.93 -6.30 -23.21
N LYS A 123 21.38 -6.02 -21.98
CA LYS A 123 20.49 -5.98 -20.81
C LYS A 123 19.49 -4.81 -20.89
N THR A 124 19.95 -3.66 -21.36
CA THR A 124 19.07 -2.51 -21.63
C THR A 124 17.92 -2.91 -22.54
N LYS A 125 18.22 -3.56 -23.67
CA LYS A 125 17.20 -4.03 -24.62
C LYS A 125 16.25 -5.06 -24.02
N MET A 126 16.72 -5.95 -23.15
CA MET A 126 15.85 -6.90 -22.44
C MET A 126 14.83 -6.18 -21.55
N VAL A 127 15.25 -5.10 -20.87
CA VAL A 127 14.34 -4.28 -20.05
C VAL A 127 13.38 -3.48 -20.92
N LEU A 128 13.86 -2.88 -22.02
CA LEU A 128 13.01 -2.16 -22.97
C LEU A 128 11.93 -3.05 -23.58
N ASP A 129 12.30 -4.27 -24.02
CA ASP A 129 11.38 -5.26 -24.57
C ASP A 129 10.32 -5.68 -23.54
N HIS A 130 10.72 -5.88 -22.27
CA HIS A 130 9.79 -6.16 -21.17
C HIS A 130 8.74 -5.05 -20.97
N TYR A 131 9.13 -3.79 -21.09
CA TYR A 131 8.23 -2.63 -20.97
C TYR A 131 7.53 -2.25 -22.29
N GLY A 132 7.70 -3.02 -23.36
CA GLY A 132 7.12 -2.72 -24.67
C GLY A 132 7.61 -1.39 -25.26
N VAL A 133 8.83 -0.98 -24.93
CA VAL A 133 9.52 0.14 -25.59
C VAL A 133 10.25 -0.41 -26.81
N PRO A 134 9.93 0.03 -28.04
CA PRO A 134 10.48 -0.58 -29.25
C PRO A 134 12.01 -0.53 -29.28
N THR A 135 12.63 -1.68 -29.58
CA THR A 135 14.05 -1.81 -29.87
C THR A 135 14.27 -2.89 -30.93
N ALA A 136 15.41 -2.85 -31.63
CA ALA A 136 15.74 -3.83 -32.66
C ALA A 136 15.70 -5.26 -32.10
N PRO A 137 15.01 -6.21 -32.76
CA PRO A 137 15.03 -7.62 -32.38
C PRO A 137 16.47 -8.16 -32.32
N PHE A 138 16.81 -8.92 -31.28
CA PHE A 138 18.21 -9.24 -30.96
C PHE A 138 18.45 -10.65 -30.40
N ALA A 139 19.72 -11.07 -30.38
CA ALA A 139 20.21 -12.28 -29.74
C ALA A 139 21.60 -12.03 -29.14
N CYS A 140 21.90 -12.73 -28.04
CA CYS A 140 23.11 -12.47 -27.24
C CYS A 140 24.06 -13.67 -27.28
N VAL A 141 25.21 -13.50 -27.90
CA VAL A 141 26.30 -14.48 -27.85
C VAL A 141 27.05 -14.30 -26.54
N PRO A 142 27.10 -15.31 -25.66
CA PRO A 142 27.74 -15.18 -24.35
C PRO A 142 29.26 -15.01 -24.47
N PRO A 143 29.92 -14.41 -23.45
CA PRO A 143 31.37 -14.27 -23.42
C PRO A 143 32.09 -15.62 -23.50
N ARG A 144 33.28 -15.65 -24.14
CA ARG A 144 34.06 -16.89 -24.31
C ARG A 144 34.58 -17.47 -22.99
N ILE A 145 34.80 -16.63 -21.98
CA ILE A 145 35.55 -17.02 -20.78
C ILE A 145 34.69 -17.72 -19.71
N THR A 146 33.35 -17.57 -19.73
CA THR A 146 32.54 -17.86 -18.54
C THR A 146 31.60 -19.07 -18.58
N TRP A 147 31.35 -19.74 -19.72
CA TRP A 147 30.25 -20.74 -19.75
C TRP A 147 30.42 -22.05 -20.55
N ALA A 148 31.51 -22.31 -21.29
CA ALA A 148 31.69 -23.63 -21.91
C ALA A 148 33.14 -23.93 -22.32
N ARG A 149 33.54 -25.20 -22.22
CA ARG A 149 34.74 -25.75 -22.89
C ARG A 149 34.61 -25.77 -24.43
N GLU A 150 33.44 -25.42 -24.97
CA GLU A 150 33.11 -25.43 -26.40
C GLU A 150 32.47 -24.10 -26.82
N SER A 151 32.90 -23.54 -27.95
CA SER A 151 32.30 -22.35 -28.56
C SER A 151 30.85 -22.62 -28.98
N VAL A 152 29.88 -21.89 -28.40
CA VAL A 152 28.46 -22.00 -28.79
C VAL A 152 28.27 -21.33 -30.15
N SER A 153 27.73 -22.08 -31.12
CA SER A 153 27.46 -21.56 -32.47
C SER A 153 26.45 -20.42 -32.44
N HIS A 154 26.74 -19.32 -33.15
CA HIS A 154 25.82 -18.17 -33.30
C HIS A 154 24.45 -18.60 -33.85
N LYS A 155 24.38 -19.66 -34.67
CA LYS A 155 23.10 -20.20 -35.19
C LYS A 155 22.22 -20.76 -34.06
N VAL A 156 22.82 -21.39 -33.05
CA VAL A 156 22.11 -21.92 -31.88
C VAL A 156 21.63 -20.78 -30.98
N VAL A 157 22.42 -19.72 -30.85
CA VAL A 157 22.04 -18.53 -30.09
C VAL A 157 20.84 -17.84 -30.74
N ILE A 158 20.86 -17.66 -32.07
CA ILE A 158 19.74 -17.07 -32.81
C ILE A 158 18.49 -17.93 -32.72
N SER A 159 18.60 -19.26 -32.90
CA SER A 159 17.43 -20.14 -32.88
C SER A 159 16.74 -20.24 -31.52
N LYS A 160 17.47 -19.93 -30.43
CA LYS A 160 16.94 -19.88 -29.07
C LYS A 160 16.45 -18.48 -28.66
N SER A 161 16.71 -17.45 -29.46
CA SER A 161 16.21 -16.10 -29.17
C SER A 161 14.69 -16.05 -29.36
N PRO A 162 13.94 -15.33 -28.49
CA PRO A 162 12.55 -14.97 -28.75
C PRO A 162 12.34 -14.26 -30.10
N HIS A 163 13.40 -13.65 -30.63
CA HIS A 163 13.40 -12.91 -31.89
C HIS A 163 13.91 -13.74 -33.09
N ALA A 164 14.00 -15.07 -32.97
CA ALA A 164 14.58 -15.95 -33.99
C ALA A 164 14.04 -15.69 -35.40
N THR A 165 12.72 -15.51 -35.56
CA THR A 165 12.08 -15.24 -36.86
C THR A 165 12.57 -13.94 -37.49
N ALA A 166 12.71 -12.87 -36.70
CA ALA A 166 13.17 -11.57 -37.19
C ALA A 166 14.66 -11.59 -37.57
N LEU A 167 15.45 -12.44 -36.91
CA LEU A 167 16.90 -12.57 -37.10
C LEU A 167 17.29 -13.53 -38.24
N GLN A 168 16.34 -14.18 -38.89
CA GLN A 168 16.60 -14.99 -40.10
C GLN A 168 16.79 -14.13 -41.36
N SER A 169 16.45 -12.83 -41.29
CA SER A 169 16.49 -11.91 -42.43
C SER A 169 17.65 -10.94 -42.32
N PHE A 170 18.54 -10.96 -43.31
CA PHE A 170 19.67 -10.04 -43.43
C PHE A 170 19.23 -8.65 -44.01
N PRO A 171 19.96 -7.56 -43.71
CA PRO A 171 21.19 -7.52 -42.93
C PRO A 171 20.97 -7.53 -41.41
N LEU A 172 21.95 -8.08 -40.70
CA LEU A 172 22.06 -8.01 -39.25
C LEU A 172 23.20 -7.06 -38.87
N PHE A 173 23.20 -6.60 -37.62
CA PHE A 173 24.24 -5.77 -37.05
C PHE A 173 24.84 -6.48 -35.83
N VAL A 174 26.16 -6.57 -35.77
CA VAL A 174 26.87 -7.29 -34.71
C VAL A 174 27.77 -6.32 -33.95
N LYS A 175 27.63 -6.21 -32.63
CA LYS A 175 28.41 -5.26 -31.81
C LYS A 175 28.71 -5.79 -30.41
N PRO A 176 29.80 -5.33 -29.74
CA PRO A 176 30.00 -5.62 -28.32
C PRO A 176 28.90 -4.94 -27.48
N ALA A 177 28.49 -5.59 -26.39
CA ALA A 177 27.41 -5.09 -25.55
C ALA A 177 27.81 -3.94 -24.61
N GLY A 178 29.08 -3.85 -24.18
CA GLY A 178 29.52 -2.98 -23.08
C GLY A 178 30.47 -1.84 -23.44
N GLU A 179 30.71 -1.58 -24.72
CA GLU A 179 31.62 -0.54 -25.21
C GLU A 179 30.85 0.73 -25.61
N GLY A 180 31.40 1.92 -25.35
CA GLY A 180 30.89 3.21 -25.82
C GLY A 180 31.68 3.76 -27.00
N THR A 181 31.37 4.99 -27.43
CA THR A 181 32.07 5.73 -28.50
C THR A 181 32.24 4.97 -29.84
N GLY A 182 31.43 3.93 -30.07
CA GLY A 182 31.51 3.10 -31.28
C GLY A 182 32.70 2.13 -31.32
N LEU A 183 33.38 1.89 -30.20
CA LEU A 183 34.45 0.90 -30.12
C LEU A 183 33.94 -0.49 -30.53
N GLY A 184 34.71 -1.15 -31.39
CA GLY A 184 34.32 -2.43 -31.98
C GLY A 184 33.31 -2.33 -33.12
N ILE A 185 32.88 -1.12 -33.52
CA ILE A 185 31.97 -0.88 -34.65
C ILE A 185 32.73 -0.32 -35.87
N ALA A 186 32.63 -1.05 -36.98
CA ALA A 186 33.10 -0.71 -38.32
C ALA A 186 32.02 -1.07 -39.37
N GLN A 187 32.25 -0.73 -40.64
CA GLN A 187 31.32 -1.09 -41.73
C GLN A 187 31.08 -2.60 -41.83
N ALA A 188 32.09 -3.41 -41.51
CA ALA A 188 31.99 -4.87 -41.51
C ALA A 188 30.99 -5.43 -40.48
N ASN A 189 30.57 -4.64 -39.48
CA ASN A 189 29.60 -5.06 -38.46
C ASN A 189 28.17 -5.19 -39.00
N LYS A 190 27.86 -4.55 -40.13
CA LYS A 190 26.64 -4.79 -40.90
C LYS A 190 26.87 -6.00 -41.80
N VAL A 191 26.33 -7.15 -41.41
CA VAL A 191 26.52 -8.42 -42.10
C VAL A 191 25.34 -8.71 -43.02
N THR A 192 25.62 -9.20 -44.23
CA THR A 192 24.57 -9.47 -45.25
C THR A 192 24.31 -10.95 -45.50
N ASP A 193 25.12 -11.83 -44.92
CA ASP A 193 25.01 -13.28 -45.06
C ASP A 193 25.61 -14.01 -43.83
N ASP A 194 25.37 -15.33 -43.78
CA ASP A 194 25.82 -16.21 -42.70
C ASP A 194 27.36 -16.28 -42.57
N GLU A 195 28.10 -16.17 -43.67
CA GLU A 195 29.57 -16.26 -43.69
C GLU A 195 30.18 -15.03 -43.02
N GLN A 196 29.67 -13.85 -43.37
CA GLN A 196 30.04 -12.59 -42.74
C GLN A 196 29.65 -12.58 -41.25
N LEU A 197 28.44 -13.05 -40.91
CA LEU A 197 28.00 -13.17 -39.53
C LEU A 197 28.97 -14.01 -38.69
N ALA A 198 29.35 -15.19 -39.19
CA ALA A 198 30.29 -16.07 -38.51
C ALA A 198 31.64 -15.38 -38.27
N LYS A 199 32.18 -14.72 -39.31
CA LYS A 199 33.47 -14.03 -39.26
C LYS A 199 33.48 -12.89 -38.25
N VAL A 200 32.45 -12.04 -38.26
CA VAL A 200 32.36 -10.86 -37.38
C VAL A 200 32.13 -11.26 -35.93
N VAL A 201 31.30 -12.27 -35.67
CA VAL A 201 31.11 -12.80 -34.31
C VAL A 201 32.42 -13.42 -33.78
N ASP A 202 33.15 -14.18 -34.60
CA ASP A 202 34.42 -14.78 -34.19
C ASP A 202 35.47 -13.71 -33.86
N ASP A 203 35.63 -12.71 -34.74
CA ASP A 203 36.54 -11.58 -34.53
C ASP A 203 36.20 -10.76 -33.28
N LEU A 204 34.92 -10.37 -33.09
CA LEU A 204 34.50 -9.60 -31.92
C LEU A 204 34.63 -10.39 -30.62
N THR A 205 34.29 -11.68 -30.63
CA THR A 205 34.47 -12.52 -29.43
C THR A 205 35.93 -12.79 -29.10
N GLN A 206 36.86 -12.66 -30.06
CA GLN A 206 38.30 -12.71 -29.80
C GLN A 206 38.84 -11.38 -29.27
N ARG A 207 38.39 -10.25 -29.82
CA ARG A 207 38.80 -8.90 -29.40
C ARG A 207 38.21 -8.52 -28.04
N TYR A 208 37.00 -8.97 -27.72
CA TYR A 208 36.26 -8.67 -26.48
C TYR A 208 35.84 -9.97 -25.75
N PRO A 209 36.79 -10.80 -25.28
CA PRO A 209 36.50 -12.16 -24.83
C PRO A 209 35.69 -12.24 -23.52
N THR A 210 35.61 -11.14 -22.77
CA THR A 210 34.86 -10.99 -21.52
C THR A 210 33.46 -10.41 -21.71
N GLN A 211 33.09 -10.00 -22.93
CA GLN A 211 31.82 -9.32 -23.20
C GLN A 211 30.85 -10.17 -23.99
N THR A 212 29.57 -9.90 -23.76
CA THR A 212 28.49 -10.40 -24.62
C THR A 212 28.59 -9.71 -25.98
N ILE A 213 28.45 -10.48 -27.05
CA ILE A 213 28.31 -9.94 -28.41
C ILE A 213 26.82 -9.94 -28.79
N LEU A 214 26.31 -8.77 -29.13
CA LEU A 214 24.94 -8.55 -29.52
C LEU A 214 24.80 -8.72 -31.04
N ILE A 215 23.87 -9.56 -31.47
CA ILE A 215 23.43 -9.70 -32.85
C ILE A 215 22.03 -9.11 -32.91
N GLU A 216 21.80 -8.07 -33.71
CA GLU A 216 20.49 -7.43 -33.83
C GLU A 216 20.09 -7.24 -35.30
N ARG A 217 18.80 -7.10 -35.57
CA ARG A 217 18.34 -6.71 -36.90
C ARG A 217 18.85 -5.31 -37.22
N PHE A 218 19.42 -5.12 -38.41
CA PHE A 218 19.81 -3.79 -38.86
C PHE A 218 18.57 -2.97 -39.21
N LEU A 219 18.38 -1.85 -38.50
CA LEU A 219 17.29 -0.90 -38.71
C LEU A 219 17.62 0.00 -39.90
N ARG A 220 16.80 -0.01 -40.96
CA ARG A 220 17.14 0.64 -42.23
C ARG A 220 16.71 2.10 -42.32
N GLY A 221 15.90 2.57 -41.37
CA GLY A 221 15.38 3.93 -41.37
C GLY A 221 16.35 4.98 -40.84
N ARG A 222 15.81 6.20 -40.75
CA ARG A 222 16.44 7.43 -40.24
C ARG A 222 16.96 7.26 -38.81
N GLU A 223 18.08 7.89 -38.49
CA GLU A 223 18.75 7.83 -37.18
C GLU A 223 18.71 9.19 -36.49
N PHE A 224 18.36 9.18 -35.20
CA PHE A 224 18.12 10.36 -34.39
C PHE A 224 18.82 10.29 -33.05
N THR A 225 19.23 11.44 -32.53
CA THR A 225 19.66 11.62 -31.14
C THR A 225 18.69 12.55 -30.43
N VAL A 226 18.20 12.12 -29.27
CA VAL A 226 17.29 12.88 -28.41
C VAL A 226 18.01 13.27 -27.13
N GLY A 227 18.13 14.57 -26.86
CA GLY A 227 18.62 15.05 -25.57
C GLY A 227 17.48 15.03 -24.55
N ILE A 228 17.73 14.53 -23.35
CA ILE A 228 16.73 14.43 -22.28
C ILE A 228 17.23 15.19 -21.05
N ILE A 229 16.35 15.97 -20.41
CA ILE A 229 16.56 16.53 -19.08
C ILE A 229 15.44 16.05 -18.14
N GLY A 230 15.76 15.90 -16.86
CA GLY A 230 14.78 15.59 -15.81
C GLY A 230 14.73 14.11 -15.42
N THR A 231 13.94 13.85 -14.38
CA THR A 231 13.81 12.54 -13.74
C THR A 231 12.33 12.16 -13.60
N GLY A 232 11.98 10.91 -13.89
CA GLY A 232 10.61 10.42 -13.73
C GLY A 232 9.60 11.19 -14.57
N ALA A 233 8.50 11.63 -13.96
CA ALA A 233 7.42 12.36 -14.65
C ALA A 233 7.86 13.71 -15.25
N GLU A 234 8.93 14.32 -14.72
CA GLU A 234 9.48 15.58 -15.21
C GLU A 234 10.48 15.39 -16.36
N ALA A 235 10.77 14.14 -16.75
CA ALA A 235 11.69 13.85 -17.85
C ALA A 235 11.09 14.30 -19.19
N ARG A 236 11.85 15.10 -19.94
CA ARG A 236 11.41 15.64 -21.22
C ARG A 236 12.56 15.78 -22.22
N ALA A 237 12.23 15.71 -23.50
CA ALA A 237 13.19 16.02 -24.55
C ALA A 237 13.56 17.51 -24.55
N VAL A 238 14.85 17.81 -24.62
CA VAL A 238 15.37 19.17 -24.86
C VAL A 238 15.55 19.49 -26.34
N GLY A 239 15.60 18.45 -27.18
CA GLY A 239 15.73 18.57 -28.63
C GLY A 239 15.82 17.21 -29.29
N VAL A 240 15.56 17.18 -30.61
CA VAL A 240 15.75 16.00 -31.47
C VAL A 240 16.57 16.42 -32.68
N ARG A 241 17.64 15.69 -32.96
CA ARG A 241 18.43 15.86 -34.19
C ARG A 241 18.46 14.58 -35.00
N GLU A 242 18.41 14.73 -36.31
CA GLU A 242 18.65 13.66 -37.26
C GLU A 242 20.12 13.66 -37.70
N ILE A 243 20.70 12.46 -37.85
CA ILE A 243 22.05 12.24 -38.36
C ILE A 243 21.98 11.84 -39.84
N VAL A 244 22.63 12.62 -40.71
CA VAL A 244 22.65 12.43 -42.17
C VAL A 244 24.09 12.33 -42.69
N PHE A 245 24.38 11.39 -43.58
CA PHE A 245 25.72 11.18 -44.15
C PHE A 245 25.78 11.55 -45.65
N LEU A 246 26.51 12.59 -46.06
CA LEU A 246 26.60 13.03 -47.48
C LEU A 246 27.88 12.55 -48.22
N LYS A 247 27.73 12.14 -49.48
CA LYS A 247 28.77 11.81 -50.47
C LYS A 247 29.59 13.04 -50.85
N GLY A 248 30.85 13.06 -50.42
CA GLY A 248 31.96 13.71 -51.13
C GLY A 248 31.93 15.23 -51.34
N ASN A 249 31.10 16.02 -50.63
CA ASN A 249 31.07 17.47 -50.86
C ASN A 249 30.88 18.29 -49.56
N PRO A 250 31.97 18.68 -48.86
CA PRO A 250 31.90 19.42 -47.60
C PRO A 250 31.31 20.84 -47.70
N GLY A 251 30.92 21.30 -48.90
CA GLY A 251 30.26 22.60 -49.13
C GLY A 251 28.78 22.52 -49.52
N HIS A 252 28.17 21.33 -49.56
CA HIS A 252 26.73 21.19 -49.83
C HIS A 252 25.95 21.34 -48.52
N HIS A 253 25.23 22.46 -48.38
CA HIS A 253 24.33 22.67 -47.25
C HIS A 253 23.09 21.79 -47.41
N ILE A 254 22.80 20.94 -46.42
CA ILE A 254 21.51 20.27 -46.33
C ILE A 254 20.39 21.32 -46.23
N ASN A 255 19.34 21.13 -47.02
CA ASN A 255 18.10 21.86 -46.85
C ASN A 255 17.29 21.19 -45.72
N PRO A 256 17.07 21.87 -44.58
CA PRO A 256 16.39 21.27 -43.42
C PRO A 256 14.94 20.84 -43.72
N ASN A 257 14.35 21.31 -44.83
CA ASN A 257 13.01 20.91 -45.27
C ASN A 257 13.00 19.73 -46.26
N THR A 258 14.14 19.09 -46.51
CA THR A 258 14.27 17.97 -47.46
C THR A 258 14.43 16.65 -46.71
N VAL A 259 13.56 15.68 -47.01
CA VAL A 259 13.70 14.30 -46.53
C VAL A 259 14.69 13.59 -47.45
N TYR A 260 15.88 13.31 -46.95
CA TYR A 260 16.91 12.55 -47.66
C TYR A 260 16.60 11.05 -47.52
N THR A 261 16.32 10.36 -48.62
CA THR A 261 16.06 8.91 -48.64
C THR A 261 17.31 8.16 -49.11
N SER A 262 17.44 6.86 -48.81
CA SER A 262 18.63 6.04 -49.18
C SER A 262 18.97 6.01 -50.67
N THR A 263 18.05 6.46 -51.52
CA THR A 263 18.22 6.57 -52.97
C THR A 263 18.83 7.90 -53.43
N ASP A 264 19.05 8.85 -52.52
CA ASP A 264 19.64 10.14 -52.85
C ASP A 264 21.13 9.96 -53.20
N PRO A 265 21.55 10.28 -54.45
CA PRO A 265 22.92 10.08 -54.90
C PRO A 265 23.94 10.97 -54.16
N THR A 266 23.47 11.96 -53.40
CA THR A 266 24.28 12.83 -52.55
C THR A 266 24.55 12.27 -51.16
N LEU A 267 23.98 11.12 -50.76
CA LEU A 267 24.28 10.44 -49.50
C LEU A 267 25.51 9.50 -49.62
N LEU A 268 26.33 9.42 -48.58
CA LEU A 268 27.37 8.39 -48.45
C LEU A 268 26.70 7.03 -48.33
N GLU A 269 27.23 6.02 -49.01
CA GLU A 269 26.96 4.59 -48.72
C GLU A 269 27.66 4.18 -47.41
N VAL A 270 27.53 4.98 -46.36
CA VAL A 270 28.09 4.74 -45.04
C VAL A 270 26.91 4.56 -44.09
N ASP A 271 26.46 3.31 -43.96
CA ASP A 271 25.26 2.96 -43.21
C ASP A 271 25.51 2.74 -41.70
N VAL A 272 26.76 2.96 -41.23
CA VAL A 272 27.23 2.59 -39.88
C VAL A 272 28.12 3.68 -39.28
N TYR A 273 27.69 4.26 -38.15
CA TYR A 273 28.43 5.29 -37.41
C TYR A 273 29.40 4.68 -36.37
N GLY A 274 30.57 4.24 -36.85
CA GLY A 274 31.59 3.55 -36.04
C GLY A 274 32.72 4.44 -35.47
N TYR A 275 33.60 3.84 -34.66
CA TYR A 275 34.72 4.52 -33.98
C TYR A 275 35.65 5.30 -34.92
N ASP A 276 36.00 4.75 -36.08
CA ASP A 276 36.90 5.40 -37.03
C ASP A 276 36.28 6.70 -37.57
N LEU A 277 35.00 6.69 -37.94
CA LEU A 277 34.27 7.85 -38.47
C LEU A 277 34.10 8.96 -37.44
N LYS A 278 33.96 8.62 -36.15
CA LYS A 278 33.92 9.60 -35.04
C LYS A 278 35.26 10.33 -34.85
N ARG A 279 36.36 9.84 -35.42
CA ARG A 279 37.71 10.42 -35.32
C ARG A 279 38.21 11.09 -36.59
N VAL A 280 37.71 10.71 -37.77
CA VAL A 280 38.09 11.35 -39.02
C VAL A 280 37.25 12.62 -39.19
N SER A 281 37.91 13.77 -39.28
CA SER A 281 37.25 15.06 -39.55
C SER A 281 36.50 15.14 -40.89
N HIS A 282 36.59 14.10 -41.75
CA HIS A 282 35.89 13.98 -43.02
C HIS A 282 35.66 12.49 -43.38
N PRO A 283 34.48 12.10 -43.89
CA PRO A 283 33.30 12.93 -44.13
C PRO A 283 32.50 13.20 -42.86
N ASN A 284 32.16 14.47 -42.61
CA ASN A 284 31.38 14.89 -41.44
C ASN A 284 29.94 14.33 -41.53
N PRO A 285 29.37 13.74 -40.46
CA PRO A 285 27.93 13.66 -40.35
C PRO A 285 27.37 15.09 -40.42
N GLN A 286 26.34 15.30 -41.23
CA GLN A 286 25.54 16.50 -41.17
C GLN A 286 24.35 16.25 -40.23
N TYR A 287 23.94 17.31 -39.54
CA TYR A 287 22.88 17.24 -38.56
C TYR A 287 21.73 18.11 -39.00
N VAL A 288 20.52 17.56 -38.88
CA VAL A 288 19.28 18.32 -39.08
C VAL A 288 18.58 18.41 -37.76
N GLU A 289 18.55 19.61 -37.20
CA GLU A 289 17.77 19.90 -36.00
C GLU A 289 16.30 19.92 -36.36
N LEU A 290 15.49 19.09 -35.70
CA LEU A 290 14.08 18.97 -35.97
C LEU A 290 13.29 19.83 -34.99
N ASP A 291 12.25 20.49 -35.49
CA ASP A 291 11.33 21.25 -34.65
C ASP A 291 10.45 20.27 -33.85
N LEU A 292 10.80 20.06 -32.58
CA LEU A 292 10.05 19.21 -31.65
C LEU A 292 8.58 19.65 -31.50
N SER A 293 8.28 20.94 -31.70
CA SER A 293 6.92 21.46 -31.57
C SER A 293 6.03 21.18 -32.77
N GLY A 294 6.61 21.05 -33.97
CA GLY A 294 5.88 20.98 -35.24
C GLY A 294 6.11 19.73 -36.09
N ASP A 295 7.21 18.99 -35.87
CA ASP A 295 7.56 17.81 -36.67
C ASP A 295 7.01 16.51 -36.03
N PRO A 296 6.07 15.80 -36.69
CA PRO A 296 5.52 14.54 -36.19
C PRO A 296 6.57 13.44 -35.99
N ILE A 297 7.65 13.40 -36.78
CA ILE A 297 8.70 12.40 -36.55
C ILE A 297 9.50 12.72 -35.29
N ALA A 298 9.78 14.00 -35.04
CA ALA A 298 10.49 14.45 -33.84
C ALA A 298 9.69 14.12 -32.58
N GLN A 299 8.36 14.34 -32.61
CA GLN A 299 7.47 14.00 -31.50
C GLN A 299 7.45 12.49 -31.21
N ARG A 300 7.30 11.63 -32.23
CA ARG A 300 7.29 10.17 -32.05
C ARG A 300 8.63 9.64 -31.52
N VAL A 301 9.74 10.18 -32.03
CA VAL A 301 11.09 9.82 -31.60
C VAL A 301 11.33 10.27 -30.15
N ALA A 302 10.94 11.50 -29.81
CA ALA A 302 11.04 12.02 -28.45
C ALA A 302 10.19 11.22 -27.46
N GLU A 303 8.97 10.83 -27.83
CA GLU A 303 8.10 10.02 -26.98
C GLU A 303 8.73 8.66 -26.65
N VAL A 304 9.26 7.95 -27.65
CA VAL A 304 9.95 6.67 -27.45
C VAL A 304 11.19 6.84 -26.57
N ALA A 305 11.97 7.90 -26.79
CA ALA A 305 13.15 8.22 -26.00
C ALA A 305 12.82 8.54 -24.53
N VAL A 306 11.81 9.36 -24.26
CA VAL A 306 11.35 9.70 -22.90
C VAL A 306 10.81 8.46 -22.20
N ARG A 307 10.03 7.62 -22.89
CA ARG A 307 9.55 6.34 -22.33
C ARG A 307 10.70 5.41 -21.95
N ALA A 308 11.73 5.31 -22.78
CA ALA A 308 12.94 4.54 -22.49
C ALA A 308 13.67 5.08 -21.26
N TRP A 309 13.81 6.40 -21.18
CA TRP A 309 14.45 7.10 -20.06
C TRP A 309 13.74 6.80 -18.74
N ILE A 310 12.41 6.92 -18.72
CA ILE A 310 11.57 6.67 -17.54
C ILE A 310 11.62 5.20 -17.10
N CYS A 311 11.47 4.24 -18.02
CA CYS A 311 11.39 2.83 -17.65
C CYS A 311 12.73 2.24 -17.17
N LEU A 312 13.85 2.82 -17.60
CA LEU A 312 15.20 2.46 -17.13
C LEU A 312 15.61 3.17 -15.83
N GLY A 313 14.77 4.10 -15.32
CA GLY A 313 15.06 4.87 -14.11
C GLY A 313 16.16 5.92 -14.29
N CYS A 314 16.37 6.42 -15.51
CA CYS A 314 17.38 7.43 -15.80
C CYS A 314 17.06 8.79 -15.15
N ARG A 315 18.09 9.57 -14.80
CA ARG A 315 17.98 10.77 -13.98
C ARG A 315 18.77 11.97 -14.52
N ASP A 316 18.30 13.15 -14.15
CA ASP A 316 18.91 14.47 -14.27
C ASP A 316 19.12 14.96 -15.71
N GLY A 317 19.83 14.20 -16.54
CA GLY A 317 19.92 14.48 -17.98
C GLY A 317 20.88 13.56 -18.72
N GLY A 318 20.70 13.44 -20.03
CA GLY A 318 21.52 12.58 -20.88
C GLY A 318 20.97 12.52 -22.29
N ARG A 319 21.22 11.44 -23.02
CA ARG A 319 20.68 11.27 -24.38
C ARG A 319 20.21 9.85 -24.68
N VAL A 320 19.29 9.74 -25.62
CA VAL A 320 18.81 8.47 -26.17
C VAL A 320 18.97 8.51 -27.69
N ASP A 321 19.62 7.48 -28.23
CA ASP A 321 19.78 7.31 -29.67
C ASP A 321 18.70 6.36 -30.18
N VAL A 322 18.03 6.76 -31.26
CA VAL A 322 16.83 6.11 -31.82
C VAL A 322 17.01 5.94 -33.31
N ARG A 323 16.59 4.80 -33.86
CA ARG A 323 16.59 4.56 -35.30
C ARG A 323 15.28 3.95 -35.76
N ASN A 324 14.77 4.41 -36.89
CA ASN A 324 13.55 3.87 -37.48
C ASN A 324 13.81 2.50 -38.11
N ASP A 325 12.84 1.59 -38.01
CA ASP A 325 12.95 0.24 -38.56
C ASP A 325 13.02 0.20 -40.10
N SER A 326 12.41 1.18 -40.76
CA SER A 326 12.35 1.32 -42.21
C SER A 326 12.35 2.78 -42.65
N GLU A 327 12.40 3.00 -43.96
CA GLU A 327 12.42 4.34 -44.58
C GLU A 327 11.01 4.90 -44.86
N SER A 328 9.95 4.19 -44.45
CA SER A 328 8.57 4.65 -44.68
C SER A 328 8.15 5.72 -43.67
N ASP A 329 7.14 6.52 -44.04
CA ASP A 329 6.62 7.59 -43.19
C ASP A 329 5.94 7.06 -41.90
N ASP A 330 5.51 5.79 -41.90
CA ASP A 330 4.93 5.05 -40.78
C ASP A 330 5.96 4.19 -40.01
N ALA A 331 7.26 4.37 -40.28
CA ALA A 331 8.31 3.62 -39.61
C ALA A 331 8.29 3.80 -38.08
N ILE A 332 8.62 2.72 -37.37
CA ILE A 332 8.60 2.67 -35.91
C ILE A 332 9.95 3.14 -35.37
N PRO A 333 10.01 4.16 -34.49
CA PRO A 333 11.23 4.55 -33.80
C PRO A 333 11.65 3.46 -32.81
N ASN A 334 12.88 2.97 -32.93
CA ASN A 334 13.43 1.93 -32.06
C ASN A 334 14.65 2.47 -31.31
N VAL A 335 14.69 2.30 -30.00
CA VAL A 335 15.84 2.68 -29.17
C VAL A 335 17.03 1.80 -29.53
N ILE A 336 18.16 2.43 -29.87
CA ILE A 336 19.42 1.72 -30.17
C ILE A 336 20.42 1.77 -29.01
N GLU A 337 20.42 2.88 -28.26
CA GLU A 337 21.33 3.11 -27.14
C GLU A 337 20.75 4.17 -26.18
N VAL A 338 20.93 3.99 -24.88
CA VAL A 338 20.54 4.94 -23.83
C VAL A 338 21.81 5.34 -23.09
N ASN A 339 22.14 6.63 -23.10
CA ASN A 339 23.36 7.19 -22.55
C ASN A 339 23.01 8.14 -21.39
N PRO A 340 22.80 7.61 -20.18
CA PRO A 340 22.51 8.42 -18.99
C PRO A 340 23.72 9.22 -18.50
N LEU A 341 24.94 8.88 -18.92
CA LEU A 341 26.15 9.68 -18.74
C LEU A 341 26.59 10.22 -20.11
N ALA A 342 25.86 11.19 -20.64
CA ALA A 342 26.17 11.74 -21.96
C ALA A 342 27.40 12.66 -21.92
N GLY A 343 28.22 12.66 -22.97
CA GLY A 343 29.34 13.58 -23.09
C GLY A 343 28.90 15.06 -23.07
N LEU A 344 29.68 15.90 -22.38
CA LEU A 344 29.36 17.31 -22.11
C LEU A 344 30.40 18.29 -22.68
N ALA A 345 31.21 17.88 -23.66
CA ALA A 345 32.22 18.75 -24.24
C ALA A 345 31.58 19.96 -24.95
N PRO A 346 31.84 21.21 -24.50
CA PRO A 346 31.24 22.39 -25.10
C PRO A 346 31.63 22.53 -26.58
N GLY A 347 30.63 22.77 -27.44
CA GLY A 347 30.84 22.93 -28.89
C GLY A 347 31.24 21.66 -29.63
N PHE A 348 31.16 20.48 -29.00
CA PHE A 348 31.55 19.21 -29.61
C PHE A 348 30.56 18.07 -29.32
N SER A 349 30.16 17.87 -28.07
CA SER A 349 29.25 16.77 -27.72
C SER A 349 27.82 17.05 -28.18
N ASP A 350 27.13 16.02 -28.67
CA ASP A 350 25.78 16.16 -29.23
C ASP A 350 24.78 16.72 -28.22
N TYR A 351 24.87 16.36 -26.95
CA TYR A 351 23.89 16.78 -25.94
C TYR A 351 23.92 18.30 -25.68
N PRO A 352 25.09 18.93 -25.40
CA PRO A 352 25.22 20.38 -25.38
C PRO A 352 24.83 21.08 -26.70
N LEU A 353 25.27 20.56 -27.85
CA LEU A 353 24.98 21.18 -29.16
C LEU A 353 23.46 21.18 -29.45
N LEU A 354 22.78 20.09 -29.12
CA LEU A 354 21.35 19.93 -29.27
C LEU A 354 20.57 20.86 -28.33
N ALA A 355 21.02 21.01 -27.09
CA ALA A 355 20.46 21.95 -26.14
C ALA A 355 20.60 23.40 -26.64
N GLU A 356 21.79 23.79 -27.12
CA GLU A 356 22.06 25.13 -27.67
C GLU A 356 21.20 25.43 -28.91
N ALA A 357 21.04 24.45 -29.81
CA ALA A 357 20.17 24.58 -30.97
C ALA A 357 18.70 24.83 -30.59
N ASN A 358 18.28 24.41 -29.39
CA ASN A 358 16.94 24.60 -28.84
C ASN A 358 16.89 25.72 -27.78
N GLY A 359 17.89 26.62 -27.77
CA GLY A 359 17.88 27.82 -26.94
C GLY A 359 18.30 27.63 -25.49
N ILE A 360 18.85 26.46 -25.12
CA ILE A 360 19.41 26.18 -23.80
C ILE A 360 20.93 26.33 -23.88
N MET A 361 21.48 27.41 -23.32
CA MET A 361 22.92 27.65 -23.35
C MET A 361 23.67 26.62 -22.50
N TYR A 362 24.95 26.40 -22.80
CA TYR A 362 25.80 25.45 -22.08
C TYR A 362 25.74 25.58 -20.55
N ASP A 363 25.85 26.81 -20.03
CA ASP A 363 25.81 27.05 -18.57
C ASP A 363 24.43 26.72 -17.98
N ASP A 364 23.36 26.97 -18.72
CA ASP A 364 21.99 26.67 -18.30
C ASP A 364 21.76 25.16 -18.29
N LEU A 365 22.29 24.42 -19.28
CA LEU A 365 22.21 22.96 -19.30
C LEU A 365 22.91 22.33 -18.09
N ILE A 366 24.14 22.77 -17.79
CA ILE A 366 24.88 22.30 -16.61
C ILE A 366 24.14 22.66 -15.32
N SER A 367 23.55 23.85 -15.26
CA SER A 367 22.75 24.29 -14.11
C SER A 367 21.48 23.45 -13.95
N MET A 368 20.78 23.15 -15.05
CA MET A 368 19.60 22.30 -15.07
C MET A 368 19.92 20.89 -14.54
N ILE A 369 21.03 20.28 -14.95
CA ILE A 369 21.44 18.96 -14.46
C ILE A 369 21.67 18.98 -12.94
N ILE A 370 22.35 20.02 -12.42
CA ILE A 370 22.56 20.18 -10.97
C ILE A 370 21.23 20.39 -10.25
N ASP A 371 20.35 21.21 -10.81
CA ASP A 371 19.07 21.55 -10.19
C ASP A 371 18.16 20.33 -10.13
N GLU A 372 18.12 19.50 -11.17
CA GLU A 372 17.41 18.21 -11.16
C GLU A 372 17.99 17.27 -10.09
N ALA A 373 19.32 17.18 -9.99
CA ALA A 373 19.97 16.37 -8.97
C ALA A 373 19.68 16.88 -7.54
N LEU A 374 19.70 18.19 -7.31
CA LEU A 374 19.40 18.79 -6.01
C LEU A 374 17.92 18.63 -5.63
N LYS A 375 16.98 18.77 -6.59
CA LYS A 375 15.55 18.55 -6.37
C LYS A 375 15.28 17.15 -5.82
N ARG A 376 15.90 16.11 -6.40
CA ARG A 376 15.75 14.73 -5.90
C ARG A 376 16.53 14.47 -4.61
N ASN A 377 17.66 15.15 -4.39
CA ASN A 377 18.46 14.98 -3.18
C ASN A 377 17.84 15.68 -1.95
N ALA A 378 17.03 16.73 -2.14
CA ALA A 378 16.17 17.29 -1.09
C ALA A 378 15.15 16.26 -0.55
N SER A 379 14.80 15.25 -1.36
CA SER A 379 13.98 14.10 -0.98
C SER A 379 14.79 12.95 -0.34
N PHE A 380 16.12 12.99 -0.40
CA PHE A 380 17.04 11.92 0.04
C PHE A 380 17.78 12.24 1.36
N ILE A 381 17.82 13.50 1.81
CA ILE A 381 18.39 13.86 3.13
C ILE A 381 17.38 13.50 4.23
N MET A 382 17.22 12.21 4.56
CA MET A 382 16.60 11.78 5.82
C MET A 382 16.89 10.32 6.21
N VAL A 383 18.05 9.76 5.87
CA VAL A 383 18.56 8.57 6.56
C VAL A 383 20.09 8.62 6.57
N ASP A 384 20.69 8.92 7.71
CA ASP A 384 22.13 8.75 7.89
C ASP A 384 22.37 7.68 8.97
N ASN A 385 23.05 6.63 8.50
CA ASN A 385 23.92 5.67 9.17
C ASN A 385 23.42 4.39 9.89
N GLU A 386 23.77 3.29 9.20
CA GLU A 386 24.44 2.06 9.65
C GLU A 386 23.60 0.77 9.83
N ARG A 387 23.50 0.00 8.73
CA ARG A 387 23.92 -1.42 8.69
C ARG A 387 24.04 -1.99 7.28
N HIS A 388 25.24 -2.50 6.98
CA HIS A 388 25.55 -3.28 5.78
C HIS A 388 24.56 -4.43 5.54
N ILE A 389 24.03 -4.52 4.31
CA ILE A 389 23.31 -5.69 3.79
C ILE A 389 24.02 -6.14 2.51
N GLU A 390 24.56 -7.36 2.52
CA GLU A 390 25.03 -8.04 1.31
C GLU A 390 23.85 -8.54 0.45
N PRO A 391 23.95 -8.56 -0.89
CA PRO A 391 22.90 -9.08 -1.76
C PRO A 391 22.86 -10.62 -1.72
N GLN A 392 21.71 -11.19 -1.35
CA GLN A 392 21.48 -12.62 -1.40
C GLN A 392 21.04 -13.09 -2.78
N LYS A 393 21.88 -13.95 -3.37
CA LYS A 393 21.48 -14.96 -4.35
C LYS A 393 20.47 -15.93 -3.73
N GLU A 394 19.60 -16.44 -4.60
CA GLU A 394 18.64 -17.51 -4.31
C GLU A 394 19.25 -18.65 -3.48
N SER A 395 18.48 -19.07 -2.49
CA SER A 395 18.88 -19.91 -1.37
C SER A 395 19.48 -21.27 -1.77
N GLU A 396 20.79 -21.40 -1.60
CA GLU A 396 21.32 -22.50 -0.80
C GLU A 396 20.64 -22.49 0.57
N VAL A 397 20.35 -23.67 1.12
CA VAL A 397 19.74 -23.86 2.45
C VAL A 397 20.51 -23.06 3.50
N LYS A 398 20.01 -21.85 3.84
CA LYS A 398 20.53 -21.07 4.96
C LYS A 398 20.33 -21.88 6.24
N LYS A 399 21.39 -22.00 7.03
CA LYS A 399 21.29 -22.46 8.43
C LYS A 399 20.18 -21.66 9.14
N PRO A 400 19.36 -22.30 9.99
CA PRO A 400 18.29 -21.61 10.71
C PRO A 400 18.86 -20.45 11.53
N LEU A 401 18.23 -19.27 11.44
CA LEU A 401 18.49 -18.11 12.28
C LEU A 401 18.08 -18.44 13.72
N ILE A 402 19.01 -18.95 14.52
CA ILE A 402 18.78 -19.21 15.95
C ILE A 402 18.77 -17.87 16.69
N HIS A 403 17.78 -17.65 17.56
CA HIS A 403 17.72 -16.43 18.37
C HIS A 403 18.92 -16.39 19.36
N PRO A 404 19.57 -15.23 19.56
CA PRO A 404 20.74 -15.11 20.44
C PRO A 404 20.52 -15.62 21.87
N SER A 405 19.26 -15.61 22.34
CA SER A 405 18.86 -16.15 23.64
C SER A 405 19.18 -17.63 23.85
N MET A 406 19.46 -18.39 22.80
CA MET A 406 19.84 -19.80 22.94
C MET A 406 21.28 -19.99 23.47
N ASN A 407 22.08 -18.93 23.53
CA ASN A 407 23.45 -18.98 24.04
C ASN A 407 23.51 -18.91 25.58
N SER A 408 24.48 -19.60 26.19
CA SER A 408 24.64 -19.75 27.65
C SER A 408 25.10 -18.48 28.40
N GLY A 409 25.40 -17.38 27.69
CA GLY A 409 25.78 -16.08 28.27
C GLY A 409 24.89 -14.92 27.82
N TYR A 410 23.72 -15.22 27.26
CA TYR A 410 22.77 -14.22 26.81
C TYR A 410 22.16 -13.47 28.00
N LYS A 411 22.09 -12.13 27.91
CA LYS A 411 21.37 -11.29 28.87
C LYS A 411 20.07 -10.80 28.25
N PRO A 412 18.93 -10.81 28.97
CA PRO A 412 17.66 -10.30 28.46
C PRO A 412 17.81 -8.89 27.85
N GLY A 413 17.25 -8.66 26.66
CA GLY A 413 17.31 -7.37 25.97
C GLY A 413 18.65 -7.04 25.28
N SER A 414 19.57 -8.01 25.17
CA SER A 414 20.82 -7.82 24.38
C SER A 414 20.59 -7.75 22.88
N VAL A 415 19.41 -8.18 22.40
CA VAL A 415 18.95 -7.90 21.03
C VAL A 415 18.69 -6.40 20.84
N LEU A 416 18.49 -5.97 19.59
CA LEU A 416 18.27 -4.56 19.26
C LEU A 416 16.80 -4.23 18.96
N SER A 417 15.98 -5.25 18.80
CA SER A 417 14.53 -5.12 18.64
C SER A 417 13.84 -4.74 19.95
N TYR A 418 12.56 -4.43 19.83
CA TYR A 418 11.65 -4.19 20.94
C TYR A 418 10.35 -4.97 20.73
N ALA A 419 9.53 -5.04 21.77
CA ALA A 419 8.40 -5.96 21.87
C ALA A 419 7.48 -5.92 20.65
N HIS A 420 7.08 -4.73 20.25
CA HIS A 420 6.15 -4.49 19.15
C HIS A 420 6.84 -4.06 17.85
N ASP A 421 8.12 -4.43 17.67
CA ASP A 421 8.80 -4.34 16.38
C ASP A 421 8.42 -5.55 15.52
N TRP A 422 7.55 -5.32 14.54
CA TRP A 422 7.08 -6.33 13.58
C TRP A 422 7.87 -6.34 12.28
N SER A 423 8.92 -5.53 12.17
CA SER A 423 9.81 -5.52 11.02
C SER A 423 10.65 -6.82 10.96
N PRO A 424 11.21 -7.18 9.80
CA PRO A 424 12.12 -8.32 9.68
C PRO A 424 13.27 -8.33 10.69
N ASN A 425 13.71 -7.16 11.16
CA ASN A 425 14.74 -7.05 12.21
C ASN A 425 14.25 -7.57 13.56
N GLY A 426 12.98 -7.30 13.91
CA GLY A 426 12.39 -7.72 15.18
C GLY A 426 11.85 -9.14 15.21
N THR A 427 11.54 -9.70 14.03
CA THR A 427 10.90 -11.01 13.86
C THR A 427 11.81 -12.05 13.19
N GLY A 428 13.00 -11.66 12.73
CA GLY A 428 13.92 -12.52 11.98
C GLY A 428 13.48 -12.83 10.54
N GLY A 429 12.45 -12.15 10.05
CA GLY A 429 11.83 -12.33 8.72
C GLY A 429 10.31 -12.17 8.77
N SER A 430 9.59 -12.62 7.73
CA SER A 430 8.14 -12.46 7.66
C SER A 430 7.37 -13.22 8.75
N ILE A 431 6.30 -12.62 9.26
CA ILE A 431 5.35 -13.27 10.17
C ILE A 431 4.53 -14.29 9.37
N ALA A 432 4.41 -15.50 9.89
CA ALA A 432 3.65 -16.58 9.28
C ALA A 432 2.43 -16.96 10.13
N ALA A 433 1.40 -17.50 9.50
CA ALA A 433 0.28 -18.13 10.19
C ALA A 433 0.54 -19.63 10.37
N GLU A 434 0.37 -20.15 11.58
CA GLU A 434 0.42 -21.58 11.85
C GLU A 434 -0.56 -21.95 12.96
N GLY A 435 -1.50 -22.85 12.65
CA GLY A 435 -2.65 -23.04 13.51
C GLY A 435 -3.30 -21.68 13.80
N ARG A 436 -3.77 -21.48 15.04
CA ARG A 436 -4.41 -20.21 15.44
C ARG A 436 -3.43 -19.06 15.67
N HIS A 437 -2.13 -19.30 15.52
CA HIS A 437 -1.09 -18.38 15.96
C HIS A 437 -0.41 -17.67 14.78
N PHE A 438 -0.05 -16.42 15.01
CA PHE A 438 0.95 -15.72 14.21
C PHE A 438 2.32 -16.03 14.81
N LEU A 439 3.27 -16.49 14.00
CA LEU A 439 4.61 -16.88 14.43
C LEU A 439 5.66 -16.03 13.71
N ASP A 440 6.70 -15.63 14.44
CA ASP A 440 7.90 -15.07 13.83
C ASP A 440 8.87 -16.17 13.35
N MET A 441 10.02 -15.76 12.79
CA MET A 441 11.02 -16.70 12.29
C MET A 441 11.78 -17.44 13.39
N TYR A 442 11.65 -17.01 14.64
CA TYR A 442 12.21 -17.69 15.81
C TYR A 442 11.22 -18.66 16.47
N GLY A 443 10.01 -18.80 15.93
CA GLY A 443 8.95 -19.65 16.47
C GLY A 443 8.22 -19.06 17.68
N ARG A 444 8.34 -17.76 17.93
CA ARG A 444 7.61 -17.06 19.00
C ARG A 444 6.20 -16.72 18.54
N VAL A 445 5.22 -16.85 19.44
CA VAL A 445 3.84 -16.42 19.17
C VAL A 445 3.75 -14.90 19.26
N CYS A 446 3.28 -14.27 18.17
CA CYS A 446 3.14 -12.83 18.01
C CYS A 446 1.71 -12.39 18.31
N SER A 447 1.53 -11.57 19.35
CA SER A 447 0.25 -10.95 19.70
C SER A 447 0.12 -9.60 18.99
N LEU A 448 -0.39 -9.61 17.76
CA LEU A 448 -0.49 -8.41 16.92
C LEU A 448 -1.54 -7.43 17.49
N ARG A 449 -1.12 -6.21 17.84
CA ARG A 449 -1.98 -5.12 18.33
C ARG A 449 -1.73 -3.83 17.56
N GLY A 450 -2.81 -3.11 17.29
CA GLY A 450 -2.79 -2.19 16.18
C GLY A 450 -3.90 -1.17 16.07
N VAL A 451 -3.90 -0.48 14.94
CA VAL A 451 -4.90 0.54 14.57
C VAL A 451 -5.38 0.36 13.14
N ASN A 452 -6.58 0.88 12.90
CA ASN A 452 -7.04 1.28 11.58
C ASN A 452 -6.44 2.63 11.21
N LEU A 453 -5.78 2.70 10.05
CA LEU A 453 -5.11 3.90 9.54
C LEU A 453 -5.53 4.15 8.07
N SER A 454 -6.49 5.04 7.82
CA SER A 454 -7.35 5.69 8.81
C SER A 454 -8.74 6.01 8.25
N GLY A 455 -9.65 6.43 9.12
CA GLY A 455 -10.98 6.92 8.71
C GLY A 455 -10.92 8.07 7.69
N THR A 456 -9.86 8.87 7.67
CA THR A 456 -9.71 9.98 6.70
C THR A 456 -9.46 9.50 5.27
N CYS A 457 -9.11 8.22 5.06
CA CYS A 457 -8.94 7.65 3.72
C CYS A 457 -10.27 7.44 2.98
N LYS A 458 -11.41 7.71 3.63
CA LYS A 458 -12.76 7.53 3.06
C LYS A 458 -13.16 8.65 2.09
N THR A 459 -12.51 9.80 2.18
CA THR A 459 -12.77 11.00 1.36
C THR A 459 -11.47 11.50 0.72
N PRO A 460 -11.54 12.07 -0.49
CA PRO A 460 -10.37 12.67 -1.12
C PRO A 460 -9.90 13.92 -0.35
N VAL A 461 -8.63 14.31 -0.54
CA VAL A 461 -8.05 15.50 0.10
C VAL A 461 -8.77 16.78 -0.33
N ASP A 462 -9.24 16.82 -1.57
CA ASP A 462 -9.93 17.93 -2.20
C ASP A 462 -11.46 17.76 -2.23
N HIS A 463 -12.03 17.03 -1.26
CA HIS A 463 -13.48 16.84 -1.18
C HIS A 463 -14.23 18.17 -1.00
N ASP A 464 -15.04 18.54 -1.99
CA ASP A 464 -15.89 19.74 -1.96
C ASP A 464 -17.30 19.39 -1.47
N HIS A 465 -17.56 19.65 -0.18
CA HIS A 465 -18.87 19.43 0.43
C HIS A 465 -19.99 20.33 -0.14
N GLU A 466 -19.68 21.52 -0.65
CA GLU A 466 -20.70 22.46 -1.11
C GLU A 466 -21.22 22.07 -2.51
N ASN A 467 -20.30 21.63 -3.37
CA ASN A 467 -20.63 21.28 -4.76
C ASN A 467 -20.88 19.78 -4.98
N PHE A 468 -20.90 18.95 -3.94
CA PHE A 468 -21.15 17.51 -4.07
C PHE A 468 -22.60 17.18 -4.50
N PRO A 469 -22.84 16.24 -5.45
CA PRO A 469 -21.87 15.50 -6.27
C PRO A 469 -21.16 16.42 -7.28
N GLY A 470 -19.83 16.49 -7.22
CA GLY A 470 -18.98 17.30 -8.10
C GLY A 470 -18.32 16.47 -9.20
N ASP A 471 -17.27 17.01 -9.83
CA ASP A 471 -16.44 16.22 -10.77
C ASP A 471 -15.65 15.14 -10.03
N HIS A 472 -16.12 13.91 -10.15
CA HIS A 472 -15.49 12.77 -9.48
C HIS A 472 -14.23 12.27 -10.19
N LYS A 473 -13.90 12.77 -11.40
CA LYS A 473 -12.81 12.24 -12.22
C LYS A 473 -11.46 12.91 -11.96
N SER A 474 -11.46 14.02 -11.22
CA SER A 474 -10.28 14.83 -10.94
C SER A 474 -9.90 14.88 -9.45
N VAL A 475 -10.61 14.13 -8.59
CA VAL A 475 -10.32 14.08 -7.15
C VAL A 475 -8.96 13.43 -6.87
N THR A 476 -8.34 13.78 -5.75
CA THR A 476 -7.07 13.17 -5.33
C THR A 476 -7.12 12.62 -3.91
N PHE A 477 -6.51 11.45 -3.73
CA PHE A 477 -6.31 10.83 -2.41
C PHE A 477 -4.83 10.87 -1.98
N VAL A 478 -3.95 11.47 -2.80
CA VAL A 478 -2.52 11.65 -2.48
C VAL A 478 -2.39 12.45 -1.19
N GLY A 479 -1.71 11.89 -0.18
CA GLY A 479 -1.61 12.50 1.15
C GLY A 479 -2.64 12.02 2.17
N LYS A 480 -3.48 11.03 1.86
CA LYS A 480 -4.28 10.29 2.87
C LYS A 480 -3.56 8.99 3.27
N PRO A 481 -3.41 8.63 4.56
CA PRO A 481 -4.03 9.24 5.73
C PRO A 481 -3.41 10.58 6.13
N PHE A 482 -2.16 10.86 5.80
CA PHE A 482 -1.48 12.14 6.08
C PHE A 482 -0.33 12.35 5.08
N PRO A 483 0.12 13.59 4.83
CA PRO A 483 1.24 13.87 3.94
C PRO A 483 2.55 13.18 4.39
N LEU A 484 3.48 12.92 3.46
CA LEU A 484 4.73 12.19 3.77
C LEU A 484 5.62 12.95 4.76
N GLU A 485 5.60 14.28 4.71
CA GLU A 485 6.29 15.17 5.66
C GLU A 485 5.81 14.99 7.11
N ASP A 486 4.60 14.47 7.30
CA ASP A 486 3.96 14.28 8.61
C ASP A 486 4.10 12.84 9.12
N ALA A 487 4.62 11.94 8.28
CA ALA A 487 4.73 10.52 8.60
C ALA A 487 5.60 10.27 9.84
N GLN A 488 6.69 11.02 10.02
CA GLN A 488 7.55 10.85 11.20
C GLN A 488 6.78 11.06 12.51
N GLU A 489 5.90 12.06 12.55
CA GLU A 489 5.08 12.33 13.73
C GLU A 489 4.15 11.15 14.03
N HIS A 490 3.30 10.80 13.07
CA HIS A 490 2.24 9.84 13.31
C HIS A 490 2.76 8.41 13.49
N LEU A 491 3.77 8.00 12.71
CA LEU A 491 4.38 6.68 12.88
C LEU A 491 5.15 6.56 14.22
N SER A 492 5.78 7.65 14.69
CA SER A 492 6.42 7.67 16.02
C SER A 492 5.40 7.58 17.15
N ARG A 493 4.22 8.21 17.03
CA ARG A 493 3.12 8.08 18.00
C ARG A 493 2.62 6.64 18.09
N LEU A 494 2.34 6.00 16.95
CA LEU A 494 1.90 4.61 16.92
C LEU A 494 2.92 3.65 17.54
N ARG A 495 4.22 3.87 17.27
CA ARG A 495 5.32 3.14 17.94
C ARG A 495 5.33 3.39 19.44
N ARG A 496 5.25 4.65 19.89
CA ARG A 496 5.22 4.97 21.32
C ARG A 496 4.06 4.28 22.04
N TRP A 497 2.90 4.20 21.41
CA TRP A 497 1.70 3.61 21.99
C TRP A 497 1.64 2.08 21.88
N GLY A 498 2.64 1.45 21.27
CA GLY A 498 2.68 0.00 21.07
C GLY A 498 1.59 -0.50 20.11
N LEU A 499 1.14 0.36 19.18
CA LEU A 499 0.08 0.06 18.22
C LEU A 499 0.66 0.01 16.80
N THR A 500 1.60 -0.91 16.59
CA THR A 500 2.43 -0.96 15.38
C THR A 500 1.95 -1.95 14.33
N PHE A 501 0.88 -2.70 14.60
CA PHE A 501 0.20 -3.48 13.59
C PHE A 501 -0.89 -2.62 12.92
N VAL A 502 -0.84 -2.43 11.60
CA VAL A 502 -1.71 -1.45 10.94
C VAL A 502 -2.66 -2.14 9.96
N ARG A 503 -3.96 -1.89 10.13
CA ARG A 503 -4.93 -2.08 9.05
C ARG A 503 -4.91 -0.81 8.21
N PHE A 504 -4.19 -0.84 7.08
CA PHE A 504 -4.00 0.33 6.23
C PHE A 504 -5.14 0.42 5.21
N LEU A 505 -5.90 1.52 5.25
CA LEU A 505 -7.11 1.67 4.46
C LEU A 505 -6.80 2.27 3.08
N VAL A 506 -7.32 1.62 2.05
CA VAL A 506 -7.38 2.11 0.66
C VAL A 506 -8.81 1.96 0.17
N THR A 507 -9.36 2.94 -0.55
CA THR A 507 -10.67 2.79 -1.22
C THR A 507 -10.46 2.47 -2.69
N TRP A 508 -11.44 1.79 -3.31
CA TRP A 508 -11.39 1.52 -4.76
C TRP A 508 -11.38 2.85 -5.55
N GLU A 509 -12.15 3.83 -5.08
CA GLU A 509 -12.17 5.18 -5.63
C GLU A 509 -10.78 5.83 -5.63
N ALA A 510 -10.01 5.71 -4.55
CA ALA A 510 -8.68 6.28 -4.48
C ALA A 510 -7.74 5.76 -5.59
N VAL A 511 -7.96 4.53 -6.06
CA VAL A 511 -7.13 3.90 -7.10
C VAL A 511 -7.68 4.12 -8.51
N GLU A 512 -9.00 4.29 -8.67
CA GLU A 512 -9.66 4.22 -9.99
C GLU A 512 -10.83 5.22 -10.13
N HIS A 513 -10.71 6.44 -9.61
CA HIS A 513 -11.78 7.45 -9.63
C HIS A 513 -12.13 7.97 -11.03
N ALA A 514 -11.15 8.08 -11.93
CA ALA A 514 -11.29 8.71 -13.25
C ALA A 514 -12.13 7.89 -14.24
N GLY A 515 -12.14 6.56 -14.08
CA GLY A 515 -12.89 5.65 -14.94
C GLY A 515 -12.33 4.23 -14.93
N PRO A 516 -13.07 3.26 -15.48
CA PRO A 516 -12.63 1.86 -15.52
C PRO A 516 -11.33 1.70 -16.30
N GLY A 517 -10.34 1.07 -15.69
CA GLY A 517 -8.98 0.86 -16.20
C GLY A 517 -8.08 2.09 -16.16
N ILE A 518 -8.51 3.20 -15.56
CA ILE A 518 -7.72 4.43 -15.44
C ILE A 518 -7.27 4.56 -13.98
N TYR A 519 -6.05 4.13 -13.71
CA TYR A 519 -5.51 4.05 -12.35
C TYR A 519 -4.75 5.30 -11.95
N ASP A 520 -4.93 5.75 -10.72
CA ASP A 520 -4.16 6.83 -10.11
C ASP A 520 -2.78 6.31 -9.67
N THR A 521 -1.79 6.44 -10.55
CA THR A 521 -0.42 6.00 -10.27
C THR A 521 0.32 6.91 -9.28
N GLU A 522 -0.12 8.16 -9.11
CA GLU A 522 0.45 9.09 -8.13
C GLU A 522 0.06 8.64 -6.72
N TYR A 523 -1.22 8.35 -6.49
CA TYR A 523 -1.69 7.80 -5.22
C TYR A 523 -1.00 6.48 -4.87
N LEU A 524 -0.88 5.54 -5.82
CA LEU A 524 -0.17 4.28 -5.60
C LEU A 524 1.32 4.47 -5.26
N THR A 525 1.98 5.44 -5.89
CA THR A 525 3.37 5.80 -5.59
C THR A 525 3.52 6.37 -4.18
N TYR A 526 2.59 7.25 -3.80
CA TYR A 526 2.52 7.82 -2.46
C TYR A 526 2.28 6.74 -1.38
N VAL A 527 1.34 5.81 -1.59
CA VAL A 527 1.07 4.70 -0.65
C VAL A 527 2.32 3.82 -0.49
N ARG A 528 3.01 3.49 -1.60
CA ARG A 528 4.27 2.75 -1.55
C ARG A 528 5.33 3.49 -0.71
N ALA A 529 5.50 4.78 -0.93
CA ALA A 529 6.46 5.60 -0.18
C ALA A 529 6.18 5.57 1.33
N LEU A 530 4.92 5.76 1.72
CA LEU A 530 4.51 5.72 3.12
C LEU A 530 4.72 4.33 3.76
N LEU A 531 4.25 3.26 3.11
CA LEU A 531 4.39 1.89 3.64
C LEU A 531 5.84 1.41 3.69
N SER A 532 6.72 1.93 2.81
CA SER A 532 8.16 1.63 2.86
C SER A 532 8.83 2.17 4.12
N MET A 533 8.25 3.19 4.78
CA MET A 533 8.75 3.73 6.04
C MET A 533 8.38 2.86 7.26
N PHE A 534 7.37 2.00 7.17
CA PHE A 534 6.82 1.29 8.32
C PHE A 534 7.87 0.46 9.08
N PRO A 535 8.76 -0.33 8.42
CA PRO A 535 9.79 -1.09 9.11
C PRO A 535 10.73 -0.24 9.99
N LYS A 536 11.01 1.02 9.61
CA LYS A 536 11.86 1.95 10.40
C LYS A 536 11.28 2.25 11.79
N TYR A 537 9.96 2.13 11.92
CA TYR A 537 9.23 2.36 13.17
C TYR A 537 8.74 1.05 13.80
N GLY A 538 9.16 -0.10 13.26
CA GLY A 538 8.71 -1.43 13.68
C GLY A 538 7.25 -1.71 13.35
N LEU A 539 6.68 -0.94 12.42
CA LEU A 539 5.31 -1.12 11.94
C LEU A 539 5.26 -2.16 10.83
N SER A 540 4.14 -2.87 10.79
CA SER A 540 3.75 -3.78 9.71
C SER A 540 2.26 -3.63 9.45
N ALA A 541 1.85 -3.80 8.20
CA ALA A 541 0.49 -3.57 7.76
C ALA A 541 -0.11 -4.74 7.00
N PHE A 542 -1.43 -4.85 7.05
CA PHE A 542 -2.18 -5.43 5.94
C PHE A 542 -3.00 -4.33 5.27
N VAL A 543 -3.04 -4.37 3.95
CA VAL A 543 -3.77 -3.37 3.15
C VAL A 543 -5.21 -3.83 2.99
N SER A 544 -6.15 -2.99 3.38
CA SER A 544 -7.59 -3.26 3.36
C SER A 544 -8.29 -2.39 2.35
N MET A 545 -9.05 -3.03 1.46
CA MET A 545 -9.95 -2.31 0.56
C MET A 545 -11.20 -1.89 1.32
N HIS A 546 -11.22 -0.65 1.76
CA HIS A 546 -12.26 -0.08 2.57
C HIS A 546 -13.46 0.36 1.73
N GLN A 547 -14.65 0.10 2.25
CA GLN A 547 -15.90 0.65 1.74
C GLN A 547 -16.91 0.74 2.88
N ASP A 548 -17.83 1.68 2.78
CA ASP A 548 -19.03 1.75 3.59
C ASP A 548 -20.17 2.12 2.67
N VAL A 549 -21.29 1.41 2.73
CA VAL A 549 -22.47 1.73 1.92
C VAL A 549 -22.09 1.87 0.43
N TRP A 550 -21.20 1.01 -0.06
CA TRP A 550 -20.69 0.95 -1.43
C TRP A 550 -19.79 2.12 -1.87
N SER A 551 -20.21 3.38 -1.77
CA SER A 551 -19.57 4.55 -2.40
C SER A 551 -19.96 5.85 -1.69
N ARG A 552 -19.15 6.91 -1.84
CA ARG A 552 -19.55 8.29 -1.46
C ARG A 552 -20.87 8.68 -2.12
N TYR A 553 -21.07 8.26 -3.36
CA TYR A 553 -22.29 8.54 -4.13
C TYR A 553 -23.48 7.66 -3.75
N SER A 554 -23.35 6.76 -2.77
CA SER A 554 -24.49 6.07 -2.14
C SER A 554 -24.65 6.41 -0.67
N GLY A 555 -23.86 7.36 -0.16
CA GLY A 555 -23.93 7.87 1.20
C GLY A 555 -22.84 7.35 2.13
N GLY A 556 -21.82 6.66 1.60
CA GLY A 556 -20.70 6.18 2.39
C GLY A 556 -19.33 6.42 1.75
N SER A 557 -18.56 5.36 1.46
CA SER A 557 -17.21 5.42 0.87
C SER A 557 -16.87 4.12 0.14
N GLY A 558 -15.83 4.08 -0.68
CA GLY A 558 -15.33 2.83 -1.27
C GLY A 558 -15.23 2.85 -2.78
N ALA A 559 -16.26 2.39 -3.48
CA ALA A 559 -16.31 2.28 -4.93
C ALA A 559 -16.41 3.65 -5.63
N PRO A 560 -15.76 3.81 -6.80
CA PRO A 560 -15.79 5.06 -7.57
C PRO A 560 -17.17 5.31 -8.19
N ALA A 561 -17.48 6.59 -8.44
CA ALA A 561 -18.76 7.05 -8.96
C ALA A 561 -19.17 6.37 -10.29
N TRP A 562 -18.19 6.11 -11.16
CA TRP A 562 -18.44 5.49 -12.47
C TRP A 562 -19.09 4.11 -12.36
N THR A 563 -18.94 3.41 -11.23
CA THR A 563 -19.62 2.11 -11.00
C THR A 563 -21.14 2.28 -10.97
N LEU A 564 -21.64 3.34 -10.33
CA LEU A 564 -23.07 3.68 -10.27
C LEU A 564 -23.58 4.14 -11.64
N GLU A 565 -22.82 4.99 -12.32
CA GLU A 565 -23.14 5.50 -13.66
C GLU A 565 -23.25 4.37 -14.68
N THR A 566 -22.37 3.37 -14.59
CA THR A 566 -22.34 2.19 -15.46
C THR A 566 -23.62 1.37 -15.34
N VAL A 567 -24.18 1.26 -14.13
CA VAL A 567 -25.48 0.60 -13.89
C VAL A 567 -26.66 1.47 -14.33
N GLY A 568 -26.43 2.78 -14.51
CA GLY A 568 -27.40 3.73 -15.06
C GLY A 568 -27.96 4.73 -14.05
N PHE A 569 -27.38 4.84 -12.86
CA PHE A 569 -27.80 5.83 -11.88
C PHE A 569 -27.44 7.26 -12.32
N ASP A 570 -28.32 8.20 -11.98
CA ASP A 570 -28.06 9.64 -12.05
C ASP A 570 -27.58 10.14 -10.69
N LEU A 571 -26.29 10.47 -10.59
CA LEU A 571 -25.66 10.87 -9.33
C LEU A 571 -26.30 12.12 -8.70
N HIS A 572 -26.89 13.01 -9.50
CA HIS A 572 -27.52 14.23 -9.00
C HIS A 572 -28.97 14.02 -8.56
N ALA A 573 -29.62 12.95 -9.01
CA ALA A 573 -31.04 12.68 -8.76
C ALA A 573 -31.29 11.72 -7.58
N ILE A 574 -30.33 10.83 -7.28
CA ILE A 574 -30.49 9.73 -6.33
C ILE A 574 -30.94 10.16 -4.92
N GLU A 575 -30.40 11.26 -4.39
CA GLU A 575 -30.81 11.74 -3.07
C GLU A 575 -32.25 12.23 -3.05
N GLU A 576 -32.67 13.02 -4.04
CA GLU A 576 -34.05 13.55 -4.11
C GLU A 576 -35.08 12.42 -4.23
N THR A 577 -34.71 11.32 -4.89
CA THR A 577 -35.56 10.12 -4.93
C THR A 577 -35.67 9.39 -3.58
N GLY A 578 -34.76 9.66 -2.64
CA GLY A 578 -34.59 8.89 -1.41
C GLY A 578 -33.90 7.54 -1.61
N SER A 579 -33.16 7.37 -2.71
CA SER A 579 -32.41 6.15 -3.06
C SER A 579 -31.02 6.07 -2.43
N ALA A 580 -30.54 7.16 -1.85
CA ALA A 580 -29.29 7.28 -1.11
C ALA A 580 -29.41 8.41 -0.06
N TRP A 581 -28.50 8.44 0.92
CA TRP A 581 -28.35 9.55 1.86
C TRP A 581 -27.03 10.25 1.61
N LEU A 582 -27.04 11.41 0.95
CA LEU A 582 -25.84 12.15 0.59
C LEU A 582 -25.64 13.42 1.43
N HIS A 583 -26.60 13.78 2.28
CA HIS A 583 -26.46 14.87 3.26
C HIS A 583 -25.14 14.76 3.99
N GLY A 584 -24.73 13.54 4.31
CA GLY A 584 -23.47 13.35 5.01
C GLY A 584 -22.19 13.65 4.23
N GLN A 585 -22.27 13.65 2.90
CA GLN A 585 -21.18 14.04 2.02
C GLN A 585 -21.28 15.53 1.63
N ARG A 586 -22.43 16.19 1.86
CA ARG A 586 -22.70 17.59 1.49
C ARG A 586 -22.70 18.53 2.71
N GLY A 587 -22.46 19.82 2.50
CA GLY A 587 -22.77 20.88 3.48
C GLY A 587 -21.86 20.97 4.73
N GLY A 588 -20.63 20.45 4.68
CA GLY A 588 -19.53 20.87 5.56
C GLY A 588 -19.63 20.47 7.04
N GLY A 589 -20.43 19.46 7.39
CA GLY A 589 -20.54 18.94 8.75
C GLY A 589 -21.99 18.70 9.19
N HIS A 590 -22.20 17.61 9.93
CA HIS A 590 -23.50 16.99 10.12
C HIS A 590 -24.29 17.59 11.28
N VAL A 591 -25.62 17.63 11.16
CA VAL A 591 -26.50 17.95 12.28
C VAL A 591 -26.69 16.74 13.20
N GLU A 592 -26.86 16.96 14.51
CA GLU A 592 -27.05 15.88 15.51
C GLU A 592 -28.21 14.92 15.16
N ALA A 593 -29.21 15.40 14.40
CA ALA A 593 -30.34 14.59 13.93
C ALA A 593 -29.94 13.46 12.96
N GLU A 594 -28.79 13.58 12.28
CA GLU A 594 -28.33 12.65 11.25
C GLU A 594 -27.29 11.65 11.74
N ARG A 595 -26.84 11.83 12.99
CA ARG A 595 -25.82 10.99 13.61
C ARG A 595 -26.25 9.53 13.64
N GLY A 596 -25.39 8.64 13.13
CA GLY A 596 -25.63 7.19 13.06
C GLY A 596 -26.69 6.77 12.03
N LEU A 597 -27.07 7.63 11.08
CA LEU A 597 -27.96 7.26 9.97
C LEU A 597 -27.26 6.49 8.85
N TRP A 598 -25.98 6.76 8.62
CA TRP A 598 -25.24 6.22 7.48
C TRP A 598 -25.34 4.68 7.34
N PRO A 599 -25.33 3.84 8.42
CA PRO A 599 -25.39 2.39 8.25
C PRO A 599 -26.72 1.93 7.67
N CYS A 600 -27.80 2.70 7.85
CA CYS A 600 -29.09 2.41 7.25
C CYS A 600 -29.04 2.50 5.71
N GLY A 601 -28.04 3.19 5.16
CA GLY A 601 -27.85 3.37 3.72
C GLY A 601 -27.65 2.06 2.96
N TYR A 602 -27.19 0.98 3.61
CA TYR A 602 -27.05 -0.32 2.96
C TYR A 602 -28.36 -0.85 2.35
N HIS A 603 -29.51 -0.52 2.95
CA HIS A 603 -30.84 -0.92 2.46
C HIS A 603 -31.44 0.02 1.41
N LYS A 604 -30.79 1.15 1.16
CA LYS A 604 -31.26 2.09 0.15
C LYS A 604 -31.01 1.53 -1.25
N LEU A 605 -31.85 1.98 -2.18
CA LEU A 605 -31.88 1.46 -3.54
C LEU A 605 -30.49 1.43 -4.19
N THR A 606 -29.71 2.50 -4.05
CA THR A 606 -28.41 2.62 -4.72
C THR A 606 -27.43 1.56 -4.21
N ALA A 607 -27.13 1.53 -2.89
CA ALA A 607 -26.16 0.59 -2.33
C ALA A 607 -26.59 -0.88 -2.50
N SER A 608 -27.85 -1.21 -2.18
CA SER A 608 -28.36 -2.57 -2.35
C SER A 608 -28.35 -3.03 -3.80
N THR A 609 -28.62 -2.14 -4.77
CA THR A 609 -28.56 -2.48 -6.19
C THR A 609 -27.12 -2.75 -6.63
N MET A 610 -26.18 -1.89 -6.24
CA MET A 610 -24.77 -2.06 -6.60
C MET A 610 -24.16 -3.34 -6.01
N SER A 611 -24.41 -3.62 -4.73
CA SER A 611 -24.01 -4.90 -4.12
C SER A 611 -24.61 -6.10 -4.85
N THR A 612 -25.88 -6.02 -5.26
CA THR A 612 -26.52 -7.12 -6.01
C THR A 612 -25.89 -7.30 -7.38
N CYS A 613 -25.59 -6.22 -8.10
CA CYS A 613 -24.93 -6.29 -9.41
C CYS A 613 -23.53 -6.89 -9.29
N PHE A 614 -22.78 -6.56 -8.24
CA PHE A 614 -21.43 -7.07 -8.02
C PHE A 614 -21.41 -8.55 -7.61
N TRP A 615 -22.27 -8.98 -6.68
CA TRP A 615 -22.23 -10.34 -6.15
C TRP A 615 -23.04 -11.35 -6.97
N ALA A 616 -24.17 -10.92 -7.53
CA ALA A 616 -25.18 -11.81 -8.12
C ALA A 616 -25.87 -11.21 -9.35
N GLY A 617 -25.18 -10.31 -10.08
CA GLY A 617 -25.68 -9.68 -11.29
C GLY A 617 -25.98 -10.67 -12.41
N ASP A 618 -25.23 -11.76 -12.53
CA ASP A 618 -25.51 -12.81 -13.54
C ASP A 618 -26.84 -13.53 -13.29
N ILE A 619 -27.29 -13.56 -12.04
CA ILE A 619 -28.53 -14.24 -11.63
C ILE A 619 -29.71 -13.27 -11.61
N PHE A 620 -29.53 -12.10 -11.00
CA PHE A 620 -30.63 -11.15 -10.75
C PHE A 620 -30.65 -9.95 -11.69
N ALA A 621 -29.57 -9.67 -12.41
CA ALA A 621 -29.51 -8.60 -13.41
C ALA A 621 -29.05 -9.10 -14.81
N PRO A 622 -29.50 -10.27 -15.32
CA PRO A 622 -28.94 -10.88 -16.54
C PRO A 622 -29.19 -10.07 -17.82
N LYS A 623 -30.17 -9.16 -17.84
CA LYS A 623 -30.43 -8.27 -18.99
C LYS A 623 -29.52 -7.04 -19.01
N LEU A 624 -28.81 -6.76 -17.90
CA LEU A 624 -27.90 -5.61 -17.82
C LEU A 624 -26.54 -5.99 -18.39
N LEU A 625 -26.37 -5.67 -19.67
CA LEU A 625 -25.10 -5.82 -20.39
C LEU A 625 -24.40 -4.45 -20.49
N VAL A 626 -23.09 -4.47 -20.34
CA VAL A 626 -22.22 -3.28 -20.44
C VAL A 626 -21.02 -3.61 -21.33
N LYS A 627 -20.41 -2.56 -21.90
CA LYS A 627 -19.22 -2.74 -22.74
C LYS A 627 -17.97 -2.84 -21.88
N ASP A 628 -17.17 -3.88 -22.11
CA ASP A 628 -15.84 -3.98 -21.52
C ASP A 628 -14.82 -3.07 -22.24
N LYS A 629 -13.56 -3.12 -21.81
CA LYS A 629 -12.44 -2.36 -22.40
C LYS A 629 -12.17 -2.69 -23.88
N HIS A 630 -12.68 -3.81 -24.38
CA HIS A 630 -12.59 -4.24 -25.78
C HIS A 630 -13.86 -3.91 -26.58
N GLY A 631 -14.83 -3.24 -25.96
CA GLY A 631 -16.12 -2.90 -26.56
C GLY A 631 -17.10 -4.07 -26.65
N GLN A 632 -16.80 -5.22 -26.03
CA GLN A 632 -17.67 -6.40 -26.03
C GLN A 632 -18.75 -6.26 -24.96
N GLU A 633 -19.97 -6.68 -25.28
CA GLU A 633 -21.05 -6.75 -24.30
C GLU A 633 -20.82 -7.92 -23.35
N VAL A 634 -20.67 -7.58 -22.07
CA VAL A 634 -20.48 -8.52 -20.96
C VAL A 634 -21.52 -8.25 -19.88
N SER A 635 -21.74 -9.21 -18.98
CA SER A 635 -22.63 -8.99 -17.84
C SER A 635 -22.05 -7.95 -16.87
N ILE A 636 -22.94 -7.25 -16.16
CA ILE A 636 -22.51 -6.26 -15.15
C ILE A 636 -21.67 -6.87 -14.03
N GLN A 637 -21.97 -8.10 -13.60
CA GLN A 637 -21.21 -8.80 -12.57
C GLN A 637 -19.79 -9.05 -13.04
N PHE A 638 -19.65 -9.63 -14.24
CA PHE A 638 -18.33 -9.88 -14.82
C PHE A 638 -17.53 -8.59 -14.96
N PHE A 639 -18.16 -7.52 -15.45
CA PHE A 639 -17.51 -6.22 -15.62
C PHE A 639 -17.00 -5.63 -14.30
N LEU A 640 -17.87 -5.48 -13.30
CA LEU A 640 -17.50 -4.89 -12.01
C LEU A 640 -16.47 -5.74 -11.26
N GLN A 641 -16.64 -7.06 -11.24
CA GLN A 641 -15.68 -7.96 -10.60
C GLN A 641 -14.33 -7.96 -11.31
N THR A 642 -14.30 -7.84 -12.63
CA THR A 642 -13.03 -7.77 -13.39
C THR A 642 -12.30 -6.46 -13.09
N CYS A 643 -12.98 -5.32 -13.13
CA CYS A 643 -12.37 -4.03 -12.78
C CYS A 643 -11.83 -4.04 -11.34
N PHE A 644 -12.61 -4.56 -10.39
CA PHE A 644 -12.17 -4.69 -8.99
C PHE A 644 -10.93 -5.58 -8.84
N LEU A 645 -10.86 -6.70 -9.55
CA LEU A 645 -9.70 -7.60 -9.52
C LEU A 645 -8.47 -7.00 -10.20
N ASP A 646 -8.65 -6.27 -11.30
CA ASP A 646 -7.57 -5.60 -12.02
C ASP A 646 -7.01 -4.44 -11.19
N MET A 647 -7.88 -3.64 -10.54
CA MET A 647 -7.49 -2.62 -9.57
C MET A 647 -6.70 -3.23 -8.39
N TRP A 648 -7.17 -4.35 -7.84
CA TRP A 648 -6.42 -5.06 -6.78
C TRP A 648 -5.04 -5.50 -7.24
N GLU A 649 -4.89 -5.96 -8.49
CA GLU A 649 -3.58 -6.29 -9.05
C GLU A 649 -2.66 -5.06 -9.06
N MET A 650 -3.18 -3.87 -9.36
CA MET A 650 -2.40 -2.62 -9.31
C MET A 650 -1.94 -2.29 -7.89
N VAL A 651 -2.83 -2.39 -6.90
CA VAL A 651 -2.48 -2.19 -5.48
C VAL A 651 -1.38 -3.17 -5.06
N VAL A 652 -1.54 -4.46 -5.38
CA VAL A 652 -0.57 -5.50 -5.00
C VAL A 652 0.77 -5.31 -5.70
N ARG A 653 0.80 -4.91 -6.98
CA ARG A 653 2.05 -4.59 -7.68
C ARG A 653 2.75 -3.39 -7.06
N ALA A 654 2.01 -2.42 -6.52
CA ALA A 654 2.58 -1.22 -5.90
C ALA A 654 3.23 -1.50 -4.53
N VAL A 655 2.69 -2.44 -3.73
CA VAL A 655 3.10 -2.59 -2.32
C VAL A 655 3.37 -4.02 -1.85
N GLY A 656 3.10 -5.02 -2.68
CA GLY A 656 3.14 -6.44 -2.28
C GLY A 656 4.54 -7.01 -2.07
N ASP A 657 5.57 -6.37 -2.62
CA ASP A 657 6.99 -6.69 -2.39
C ASP A 657 7.54 -6.11 -1.09
N LEU A 658 6.84 -5.15 -0.47
CA LEU A 658 7.33 -4.46 0.73
C LEU A 658 7.34 -5.37 1.97
N ASP A 659 8.43 -5.31 2.73
CA ASP A 659 8.58 -6.00 4.03
C ASP A 659 7.55 -5.54 5.06
N GLY A 660 7.17 -4.26 5.01
CA GLY A 660 6.15 -3.67 5.88
C GLY A 660 4.72 -4.12 5.55
N VAL A 661 4.48 -4.91 4.50
CA VAL A 661 3.16 -5.39 4.09
C VAL A 661 3.07 -6.90 4.26
N ILE A 662 2.31 -7.39 5.24
CA ILE A 662 2.22 -8.83 5.54
C ILE A 662 1.07 -9.54 4.81
N GLY A 663 0.10 -8.80 4.30
CA GLY A 663 -1.08 -9.37 3.67
C GLY A 663 -2.10 -8.34 3.22
N PHE A 664 -3.26 -8.83 2.80
CA PHE A 664 -4.31 -8.03 2.19
C PHE A 664 -5.69 -8.47 2.69
N GLN A 665 -6.64 -7.54 2.77
CA GLN A 665 -8.04 -7.79 3.09
C GLN A 665 -8.93 -7.41 1.90
N MET A 666 -9.70 -8.37 1.37
CA MET A 666 -10.42 -8.25 0.10
C MET A 666 -11.34 -7.04 0.02
N ILE A 667 -12.18 -6.87 1.04
CA ILE A 667 -13.18 -5.82 1.12
C ILE A 667 -13.64 -5.69 2.57
N ASN A 668 -13.78 -4.46 3.05
CA ASN A 668 -14.40 -4.13 4.33
C ASN A 668 -15.91 -4.39 4.28
N GLU A 669 -16.46 -4.96 5.34
CA GLU A 669 -17.87 -5.16 5.66
C GLU A 669 -18.75 -5.51 4.44
N PRO A 670 -18.47 -6.65 3.77
CA PRO A 670 -19.14 -6.99 2.52
C PRO A 670 -20.65 -7.15 2.72
N HIS A 671 -21.45 -6.49 1.87
CA HIS A 671 -22.91 -6.53 1.95
C HIS A 671 -23.53 -7.29 0.76
N PRO A 672 -24.53 -8.19 0.97
CA PRO A 672 -25.14 -9.00 -0.09
C PRO A 672 -26.08 -8.23 -1.02
N GLY A 673 -26.45 -7.00 -0.69
CA GLY A 673 -27.49 -6.26 -1.40
C GLY A 673 -28.86 -6.92 -1.21
N TYR A 674 -29.57 -7.19 -2.30
CA TYR A 674 -30.89 -7.81 -2.26
C TYR A 674 -30.88 -9.33 -2.13
N VAL A 675 -29.72 -10.00 -2.20
CA VAL A 675 -29.67 -11.47 -2.12
C VAL A 675 -30.29 -11.94 -0.80
N ASN A 676 -31.29 -12.82 -0.88
CA ASN A 676 -32.12 -13.31 0.23
C ASN A 676 -33.03 -12.28 0.93
N VAL A 677 -33.24 -11.09 0.34
CA VAL A 677 -34.15 -10.07 0.88
C VAL A 677 -35.62 -10.34 0.51
N ASP A 678 -36.54 -10.03 1.43
CA ASP A 678 -37.98 -10.00 1.17
C ASP A 678 -38.37 -8.62 0.60
N LEU A 679 -39.21 -8.59 -0.44
CA LEU A 679 -39.60 -7.34 -1.10
C LEU A 679 -40.39 -6.38 -0.20
N HIS A 680 -41.04 -6.91 0.83
CA HIS A 680 -41.98 -6.21 1.70
C HIS A 680 -41.53 -6.11 3.16
N ALA A 681 -40.54 -6.92 3.58
CA ALA A 681 -40.12 -7.02 4.97
C ALA A 681 -38.61 -6.92 5.13
N PHE A 682 -38.20 -6.49 6.33
CA PHE A 682 -36.80 -6.40 6.73
C PHE A 682 -36.38 -7.61 7.56
N ASN A 683 -35.09 -7.94 7.52
CA ASN A 683 -34.46 -8.87 8.43
C ASN A 683 -33.93 -8.11 9.65
N TYR A 684 -34.71 -8.07 10.73
CA TYR A 684 -34.33 -7.38 11.98
C TYR A 684 -33.06 -7.90 12.67
N ASN A 685 -32.47 -9.01 12.21
CA ASN A 685 -31.18 -9.49 12.73
C ASN A 685 -29.97 -8.83 12.05
N THR A 686 -30.12 -8.37 10.81
CA THR A 686 -29.05 -7.77 10.00
C THR A 686 -29.32 -6.32 9.66
N ASP A 687 -30.58 -5.90 9.67
CA ASP A 687 -31.03 -4.64 9.10
C ASP A 687 -31.22 -3.56 10.17
N LEU A 688 -30.65 -2.38 9.91
CA LEU A 688 -30.66 -1.23 10.81
C LEU A 688 -31.69 -0.20 10.33
N HIS A 689 -32.57 0.26 11.24
CA HIS A 689 -33.74 1.05 10.87
C HIS A 689 -33.85 2.39 11.58
N LEU A 690 -33.28 3.46 11.01
CA LEU A 690 -33.41 4.81 11.56
C LEU A 690 -33.83 5.80 10.47
N SER A 691 -34.74 6.71 10.80
CA SER A 691 -35.38 7.62 9.83
C SER A 691 -36.22 6.86 8.78
N HIS A 692 -36.25 7.34 7.54
CA HIS A 692 -37.12 6.84 6.48
C HIS A 692 -36.50 5.67 5.71
N ILE A 693 -36.97 4.46 6.01
CA ILE A 693 -36.42 3.19 5.52
C ILE A 693 -37.44 2.53 4.57
N PRO A 694 -37.25 2.58 3.25
CA PRO A 694 -38.12 1.88 2.32
C PRO A 694 -37.84 0.36 2.35
N SER A 695 -38.87 -0.46 2.18
CA SER A 695 -38.68 -1.86 1.76
C SER A 695 -38.02 -1.91 0.38
N ALA A 696 -37.48 -3.06 -0.04
CA ALA A 696 -36.90 -3.19 -1.39
C ALA A 696 -37.91 -2.75 -2.47
N PHE A 697 -39.16 -3.20 -2.38
CA PHE A 697 -40.21 -2.81 -3.34
C PHE A 697 -40.58 -1.31 -3.28
N GLN A 698 -40.61 -0.70 -2.10
CA GLN A 698 -40.81 0.75 -1.98
C GLN A 698 -39.64 1.52 -2.58
N SER A 699 -38.41 1.04 -2.39
CA SER A 699 -37.20 1.66 -2.94
C SER A 699 -37.22 1.64 -4.48
N PHE A 700 -37.78 0.59 -5.09
CA PHE A 700 -37.90 0.51 -6.56
C PHE A 700 -38.87 1.55 -7.11
N GLN A 701 -40.00 1.75 -6.43
CA GLN A 701 -40.99 2.77 -6.78
C GLN A 701 -40.40 4.17 -6.67
N LEU A 702 -39.70 4.45 -5.57
CA LEU A 702 -38.97 5.70 -5.37
C LEU A 702 -37.99 5.98 -6.50
N GLY A 703 -37.10 5.02 -6.80
CA GLY A 703 -36.12 5.19 -7.88
C GLY A 703 -36.73 5.34 -9.26
N ALA A 704 -37.91 4.76 -9.50
CA ALA A 704 -38.64 4.90 -10.77
C ALA A 704 -39.40 6.24 -10.92
N GLY A 705 -39.40 7.09 -9.89
CA GLY A 705 -40.08 8.39 -9.92
C GLY A 705 -41.51 8.38 -9.40
N TYR A 706 -41.91 7.35 -8.64
CA TYR A 706 -43.25 7.28 -8.06
C TYR A 706 -43.24 7.74 -6.58
N PRO A 707 -44.08 8.72 -6.20
CA PRO A 707 -44.22 9.13 -4.81
C PRO A 707 -44.67 7.94 -3.96
N THR A 708 -43.92 7.62 -2.92
CA THR A 708 -44.10 6.38 -2.16
C THR A 708 -44.20 6.68 -0.67
N LEU A 709 -45.19 6.09 0.00
CA LEU A 709 -45.36 6.18 1.45
C LEU A 709 -44.39 5.21 2.14
N VAL A 710 -43.43 5.74 2.89
CA VAL A 710 -42.30 5.01 3.49
C VAL A 710 -42.38 5.04 5.03
N PRO A 711 -42.14 3.94 5.74
CA PRO A 711 -42.13 3.92 7.20
C PRO A 711 -40.96 4.75 7.76
N THR A 712 -41.23 5.46 8.85
CA THR A 712 -40.25 6.30 9.57
C THR A 712 -40.00 5.74 10.96
N TYR A 713 -38.74 5.41 11.23
CA TYR A 713 -38.28 4.82 12.48
C TYR A 713 -37.52 5.82 13.33
N THR A 714 -37.72 5.77 14.65
CA THR A 714 -36.95 6.56 15.63
C THR A 714 -36.31 5.65 16.66
N ARG A 715 -35.25 6.11 17.32
CA ARG A 715 -34.62 5.42 18.45
C ARG A 715 -35.65 5.06 19.53
N SER A 716 -35.52 3.88 20.11
CA SER A 716 -36.34 3.42 21.23
C SER A 716 -35.57 2.46 22.15
N PHE A 717 -36.20 2.07 23.26
CA PHE A 717 -35.69 1.07 24.20
C PHE A 717 -36.87 0.22 24.70
N PRO A 718 -36.74 -1.11 24.88
CA PRO A 718 -35.51 -1.93 24.78
C PRO A 718 -35.13 -2.36 23.35
N MET A 719 -36.03 -2.22 22.37
CA MET A 719 -35.71 -2.43 20.96
C MET A 719 -35.03 -1.18 20.40
N PRO A 720 -33.92 -1.28 19.63
CA PRO A 720 -33.11 -0.12 19.23
C PRO A 720 -33.92 0.99 18.52
N THR A 721 -34.93 0.59 17.76
CA THR A 721 -35.73 1.48 16.92
C THR A 721 -37.19 1.03 16.90
N LYS A 722 -38.12 1.99 16.79
CA LYS A 722 -39.56 1.73 16.64
C LYS A 722 -40.14 2.50 15.46
N LEU A 723 -41.12 1.91 14.79
CA LEU A 723 -41.93 2.60 13.79
C LEU A 723 -42.78 3.68 14.48
N THR A 724 -42.74 4.91 13.98
CA THR A 724 -43.45 6.05 14.58
C THR A 724 -44.44 6.72 13.64
N SER A 725 -44.12 6.79 12.35
CA SER A 725 -44.97 7.43 11.35
C SER A 725 -44.67 6.87 9.96
N TYR A 726 -45.38 7.41 8.96
CA TYR A 726 -45.11 7.18 7.56
C TYR A 726 -44.96 8.52 6.85
N THR A 727 -44.02 8.60 5.90
CA THR A 727 -43.70 9.82 5.16
C THR A 727 -43.73 9.51 3.67
N THR A 728 -44.42 10.34 2.88
CA THR A 728 -44.37 10.23 1.42
C THR A 728 -43.09 10.89 0.90
N LEU A 729 -42.23 10.10 0.25
CA LEU A 729 -40.99 10.57 -0.37
C LEU A 729 -41.12 10.68 -1.89
N ASN A 730 -40.18 11.41 -2.51
CA ASN A 730 -40.10 11.66 -3.95
C ASN A 730 -41.40 12.25 -4.56
N THR A 731 -41.98 13.26 -3.91
CA THR A 731 -43.18 13.96 -4.42
C THR A 731 -42.92 14.71 -5.73
N ALA A 732 -41.66 15.06 -6.00
CA ALA A 732 -41.20 15.70 -7.24
C ALA A 732 -41.16 14.74 -8.45
N LYS A 733 -41.32 13.42 -8.22
CA LYS A 733 -41.33 12.38 -9.27
C LYS A 733 -40.02 12.27 -10.05
N VAL A 734 -38.91 12.55 -9.37
CA VAL A 734 -37.57 12.46 -9.96
C VAL A 734 -37.16 11.00 -10.10
N LYS A 735 -36.49 10.65 -11.19
CA LYS A 735 -36.00 9.30 -11.43
C LYS A 735 -34.53 9.20 -11.02
N ALA A 736 -34.17 8.10 -10.39
CA ALA A 736 -32.78 7.79 -10.05
C ALA A 736 -31.97 7.30 -11.26
N TRP A 737 -32.59 7.16 -12.44
CA TRP A 737 -32.03 6.46 -13.60
C TRP A 737 -31.90 7.39 -14.79
N ARG A 738 -30.71 7.41 -15.40
CA ARG A 738 -30.44 8.28 -16.54
C ARG A 738 -31.20 7.85 -17.80
N PRO A 739 -31.79 8.79 -18.56
CA PRO A 739 -32.47 8.48 -19.83
C PRO A 739 -31.56 7.85 -20.88
N ASP A 740 -30.27 8.20 -20.88
CA ASP A 740 -29.22 7.69 -21.77
C ASP A 740 -28.48 6.46 -21.19
N GLY A 741 -28.83 6.03 -19.98
CA GLY A 741 -28.27 4.83 -19.35
C GLY A 741 -28.76 3.51 -19.98
N PRO A 742 -28.20 2.37 -19.57
CA PRO A 742 -28.50 1.05 -20.16
C PRO A 742 -29.96 0.63 -20.01
N THR A 743 -30.66 1.12 -18.99
CA THR A 743 -32.10 0.86 -18.77
C THR A 743 -33.01 1.89 -19.43
N LYS A 744 -32.47 2.90 -20.14
CA LYS A 744 -33.20 4.00 -20.78
C LYS A 744 -34.14 4.74 -19.81
N GLY A 745 -33.65 5.06 -18.62
CA GLY A 745 -34.42 5.75 -17.57
C GLY A 745 -35.49 4.91 -16.87
N ARG A 746 -35.46 3.58 -17.01
CA ARG A 746 -36.31 2.65 -16.24
C ARG A 746 -35.58 2.14 -15.00
N CYS A 747 -36.34 1.79 -13.96
CA CYS A 747 -35.76 1.10 -12.82
C CYS A 747 -35.17 -0.25 -13.24
N LEU A 748 -33.95 -0.57 -12.79
CA LEU A 748 -33.28 -1.84 -13.15
C LEU A 748 -34.15 -3.06 -12.86
N TRP A 749 -34.84 -3.07 -11.73
CA TRP A 749 -35.68 -4.21 -11.31
C TRP A 749 -37.02 -4.24 -12.07
N GLU A 750 -37.49 -3.10 -12.57
CA GLU A 750 -38.62 -3.05 -13.52
C GLU A 750 -38.19 -3.55 -14.91
N PHE A 751 -36.97 -3.23 -15.34
CA PHE A 751 -36.37 -3.72 -16.57
C PHE A 751 -36.20 -5.26 -16.58
N HIS A 752 -36.03 -5.86 -15.41
CA HIS A 752 -35.98 -7.31 -15.20
C HIS A 752 -37.33 -7.96 -14.89
N ASP A 753 -38.44 -7.24 -15.07
CA ASP A 753 -39.81 -7.73 -14.84
C ASP A 753 -40.02 -8.25 -13.40
N VAL A 754 -39.32 -7.68 -12.41
CA VAL A 754 -39.56 -7.98 -10.99
C VAL A 754 -40.86 -7.34 -10.53
N TRP A 755 -41.14 -6.15 -11.03
CA TRP A 755 -42.34 -5.37 -10.75
C TRP A 755 -42.67 -4.45 -11.94
N ARG A 756 -43.86 -3.84 -11.91
CA ARG A 756 -44.25 -2.78 -12.87
C ARG A 756 -45.22 -1.78 -12.25
N TRP A 757 -45.32 -0.60 -12.86
CA TRP A 757 -46.41 0.33 -12.60
C TRP A 757 -47.65 -0.04 -13.43
N ASN A 758 -48.81 -0.10 -12.80
CA ASN A 758 -50.09 -0.26 -13.50
C ASN A 758 -50.72 1.12 -13.71
N GLU A 759 -50.67 1.62 -14.95
CA GLU A 759 -51.22 2.92 -15.34
C GLU A 759 -52.75 3.04 -15.12
N VAL A 760 -53.48 1.92 -15.17
CA VAL A 760 -54.94 1.91 -14.99
C VAL A 760 -55.32 2.07 -13.53
N THR A 761 -54.64 1.35 -12.65
CA THR A 761 -54.93 1.39 -11.21
C THR A 761 -54.09 2.43 -10.46
N ASN A 762 -53.12 3.05 -11.13
CA ASN A 762 -52.12 3.95 -10.57
C ASN A 762 -51.42 3.35 -9.34
N LYS A 763 -51.04 2.07 -9.45
CA LYS A 763 -50.41 1.29 -8.36
C LYS A 763 -49.26 0.45 -8.89
N ALA A 764 -48.22 0.29 -8.07
CA ALA A 764 -47.16 -0.66 -8.31
C ALA A 764 -47.65 -2.10 -8.10
N VAL A 765 -47.20 -3.03 -8.95
CA VAL A 765 -47.54 -4.46 -8.89
C VAL A 765 -46.25 -5.28 -8.93
N VAL A 766 -46.05 -6.13 -7.93
CA VAL A 766 -44.97 -7.14 -7.92
C VAL A 766 -45.33 -8.25 -8.91
N LEU A 767 -44.40 -8.59 -9.79
CA LEU A 767 -44.55 -9.66 -10.77
C LEU A 767 -43.85 -10.95 -10.31
N ARG A 768 -42.77 -10.83 -9.53
CA ARG A 768 -41.94 -11.95 -9.05
C ARG A 768 -41.61 -11.83 -7.56
N GLU A 769 -42.50 -12.34 -6.73
CA GLU A 769 -42.42 -12.24 -5.25
C GLU A 769 -41.11 -12.77 -4.64
N ASN A 770 -40.58 -13.86 -5.20
CA ASN A 770 -39.41 -14.56 -4.66
C ASN A 770 -38.12 -14.26 -5.43
N TYR A 771 -38.09 -13.20 -6.24
CA TYR A 771 -37.02 -12.96 -7.20
C TYR A 771 -35.64 -13.01 -6.58
N PHE A 772 -35.42 -12.43 -5.39
CA PHE A 772 -34.11 -12.40 -4.74
C PHE A 772 -33.87 -13.53 -3.71
N ARG A 773 -34.88 -14.35 -3.40
CA ARG A 773 -34.79 -15.45 -2.42
C ARG A 773 -34.43 -16.80 -3.04
N LYS A 774 -34.64 -16.93 -4.34
CA LYS A 774 -34.42 -18.15 -5.11
C LYS A 774 -33.86 -17.78 -6.47
N HIS A 775 -33.10 -18.70 -7.07
CA HIS A 775 -32.65 -18.54 -8.43
C HIS A 775 -33.87 -18.34 -9.36
N PRO A 776 -33.93 -17.24 -10.14
CA PRO A 776 -35.13 -16.89 -10.89
C PRO A 776 -35.56 -17.93 -11.93
N ASP A 777 -34.59 -18.61 -12.54
CA ASP A 777 -34.85 -19.62 -13.59
C ASP A 777 -35.00 -21.05 -13.06
N THR A 778 -34.19 -21.47 -12.08
CA THR A 778 -34.18 -22.86 -11.57
C THR A 778 -35.05 -23.06 -10.32
N GLY A 779 -35.39 -21.97 -9.61
CA GLY A 779 -36.11 -22.02 -8.33
C GLY A 779 -35.28 -22.55 -7.14
N ALA A 780 -33.98 -22.83 -7.35
CA ALA A 780 -33.07 -23.28 -6.30
C ALA A 780 -32.90 -22.22 -5.20
N LYS A 781 -32.67 -22.66 -3.96
CA LYS A 781 -32.33 -21.76 -2.85
C LYS A 781 -30.89 -21.27 -3.02
N ILE A 782 -30.65 -19.99 -2.78
CA ILE A 782 -29.33 -19.35 -2.89
C ILE A 782 -28.74 -19.11 -1.48
N ASN A 783 -27.46 -19.40 -1.32
CA ASN A 783 -26.66 -19.02 -0.16
C ASN A 783 -25.56 -18.06 -0.61
N TRP A 784 -25.63 -16.79 -0.18
CA TRP A 784 -24.69 -15.76 -0.61
C TRP A 784 -23.22 -16.11 -0.27
N TYR A 785 -22.95 -16.66 0.91
CA TYR A 785 -21.59 -17.02 1.29
C TYR A 785 -21.01 -18.14 0.41
N THR A 786 -21.78 -19.19 0.16
CA THR A 786 -21.30 -20.36 -0.60
C THR A 786 -21.30 -20.12 -2.11
N ASP A 787 -22.35 -19.48 -2.63
CA ASP A 787 -22.58 -19.40 -4.07
C ASP A 787 -21.93 -18.15 -4.70
N MET A 788 -21.67 -17.09 -3.91
CA MET A 788 -21.16 -15.81 -4.42
C MET A 788 -19.84 -15.38 -3.76
N TYR A 789 -19.84 -15.22 -2.43
CA TYR A 789 -18.71 -14.63 -1.72
C TYR A 789 -17.46 -15.52 -1.76
N TYR A 790 -17.60 -16.81 -1.39
CA TYR A 790 -16.48 -17.73 -1.34
C TYR A 790 -15.80 -17.97 -2.70
N PRO A 791 -16.53 -18.22 -3.81
CA PRO A 791 -15.91 -18.32 -5.14
C PRO A 791 -15.13 -17.07 -5.54
N PHE A 792 -15.67 -15.88 -5.26
CA PHE A 792 -15.00 -14.63 -5.56
C PHE A 792 -13.76 -14.41 -4.66
N ALA A 793 -13.86 -14.71 -3.37
CA ALA A 793 -12.76 -14.62 -2.43
C ALA A 793 -11.59 -15.54 -2.82
N ASN A 794 -11.86 -16.75 -3.30
CA ASN A 794 -10.82 -17.63 -3.84
C ASN A 794 -10.17 -17.02 -5.09
N LYS A 795 -10.97 -16.58 -6.07
CA LYS A 795 -10.47 -15.92 -7.29
C LYS A 795 -9.59 -14.72 -6.97
N TRP A 796 -10.01 -13.88 -6.02
CA TRP A 796 -9.23 -12.75 -5.53
C TRP A 796 -7.93 -13.19 -4.84
N SER A 797 -8.00 -14.15 -3.91
CA SER A 797 -6.83 -14.62 -3.16
C SER A 797 -5.75 -15.22 -4.07
N GLU A 798 -6.15 -15.95 -5.11
CA GLU A 798 -5.24 -16.50 -6.12
C GLU A 798 -4.59 -15.38 -6.94
N ARG A 799 -5.38 -14.37 -7.34
CA ARG A 799 -4.92 -13.21 -8.10
C ARG A 799 -3.85 -12.44 -7.34
N ILE A 800 -4.12 -12.08 -6.09
CA ILE A 800 -3.19 -11.27 -5.29
C ILE A 800 -1.91 -12.03 -4.91
N ARG A 801 -2.01 -13.33 -4.61
CA ARG A 801 -0.83 -14.15 -4.27
C ARG A 801 0.05 -14.42 -5.49
N LYS A 802 -0.56 -14.54 -6.68
CA LYS A 802 0.18 -14.63 -7.95
C LYS A 802 0.92 -13.33 -8.28
N ALA A 803 0.34 -12.18 -7.95
CA ALA A 803 0.94 -10.87 -8.18
C ALA A 803 1.96 -10.43 -7.10
N SER A 804 2.08 -11.17 -5.98
CA SER A 804 3.02 -10.88 -4.89
C SER A 804 3.82 -12.11 -4.48
N SER A 805 3.49 -12.75 -3.36
CA SER A 805 4.16 -13.93 -2.84
C SER A 805 3.15 -14.93 -2.25
N PRO A 806 3.39 -16.25 -2.40
CA PRO A 806 2.59 -17.28 -1.75
C PRO A 806 2.56 -17.18 -0.22
N SER A 807 3.49 -16.45 0.39
CA SER A 807 3.63 -16.27 1.85
C SER A 807 2.70 -15.21 2.45
N LYS A 808 2.12 -14.31 1.63
CA LYS A 808 1.26 -13.24 2.13
C LYS A 808 -0.02 -13.81 2.75
N LEU A 809 -0.49 -13.16 3.80
CA LEU A 809 -1.72 -13.50 4.50
C LEU A 809 -2.94 -12.93 3.77
N VAL A 810 -4.06 -13.65 3.89
CA VAL A 810 -5.32 -13.34 3.23
C VAL A 810 -6.38 -13.11 4.31
N PHE A 811 -6.74 -11.85 4.57
CA PHE A 811 -7.70 -11.49 5.60
C PHE A 811 -9.11 -11.49 4.98
N LEU A 812 -10.02 -12.27 5.57
CA LEU A 812 -11.43 -12.29 5.18
C LEU A 812 -12.34 -12.09 6.37
N GLU A 813 -13.40 -11.33 6.16
CA GLU A 813 -14.41 -11.01 7.16
C GLU A 813 -15.81 -11.41 6.69
N PRO A 814 -16.70 -11.79 7.62
CA PRO A 814 -18.10 -12.03 7.33
C PRO A 814 -18.89 -10.71 7.30
N LEU A 815 -20.21 -10.78 7.17
CA LEU A 815 -21.08 -9.66 7.49
C LEU A 815 -20.81 -9.16 8.92
N PRO A 816 -20.83 -7.83 9.15
CA PRO A 816 -20.58 -7.27 10.47
C PRO A 816 -21.48 -7.88 11.55
N ASN A 817 -20.89 -8.19 12.71
CA ASN A 817 -21.55 -8.83 13.86
C ASN A 817 -22.14 -10.24 13.63
N GLU A 818 -21.98 -10.82 12.43
CA GLU A 818 -22.25 -12.24 12.23
C GLU A 818 -21.14 -13.11 12.82
N PHE A 819 -21.51 -14.33 13.15
CA PHE A 819 -20.56 -15.39 13.43
C PHE A 819 -19.89 -15.88 12.15
N CYS A 820 -18.78 -16.60 12.27
CA CYS A 820 -18.14 -17.23 11.12
C CYS A 820 -19.16 -18.10 10.35
N PRO A 821 -19.33 -17.89 9.03
CA PRO A 821 -20.29 -18.64 8.24
C PRO A 821 -20.02 -20.13 8.36
N LYS A 822 -21.09 -20.92 8.51
CA LYS A 822 -20.96 -22.40 8.64
C LYS A 822 -20.42 -23.07 7.38
N SER A 823 -20.49 -22.40 6.24
CA SER A 823 -19.94 -22.87 4.97
C SER A 823 -18.42 -22.69 4.88
N TRP A 824 -17.84 -21.85 5.73
CA TRP A 824 -16.40 -21.68 5.82
C TRP A 824 -15.85 -22.77 6.71
N THR A 825 -15.21 -23.76 6.08
CA THR A 825 -14.64 -24.92 6.77
C THR A 825 -13.14 -24.98 6.54
N LYS A 826 -12.45 -25.87 7.25
CA LYS A 826 -11.01 -26.09 7.05
C LYS A 826 -10.67 -26.43 5.58
N GLU A 827 -11.58 -27.14 4.90
CA GLU A 827 -11.47 -27.53 3.49
C GLU A 827 -11.94 -26.43 2.52
N ASN A 828 -12.76 -25.50 3.00
CA ASN A 828 -13.38 -24.42 2.22
C ASN A 828 -12.94 -23.05 2.72
N GLN A 829 -11.64 -22.79 2.61
CA GLN A 829 -11.02 -21.49 2.89
C GLN A 829 -9.84 -21.23 1.93
N PRO A 830 -9.55 -19.96 1.58
CA PRO A 830 -8.33 -19.62 0.87
C PRO A 830 -7.06 -20.02 1.62
N ALA A 831 -5.97 -20.22 0.87
CA ALA A 831 -4.65 -20.44 1.47
C ALA A 831 -4.18 -19.22 2.28
N ASN A 832 -3.56 -19.48 3.43
CA ASN A 832 -3.10 -18.45 4.40
C ASN A 832 -4.21 -17.50 4.87
N MET A 833 -5.43 -18.01 5.00
CA MET A 833 -6.55 -17.23 5.50
C MET A 833 -6.34 -16.83 6.97
N VAL A 834 -6.71 -15.58 7.26
CA VAL A 834 -6.95 -15.06 8.62
C VAL A 834 -8.41 -14.67 8.70
N PHE A 835 -9.11 -15.18 9.71
CA PHE A 835 -10.49 -14.76 10.00
C PHE A 835 -10.45 -13.40 10.70
N ALA A 836 -10.99 -12.37 10.04
CA ALA A 836 -10.82 -10.97 10.41
C ALA A 836 -12.14 -10.27 10.81
N PRO A 837 -12.97 -10.79 11.75
CA PRO A 837 -14.28 -10.21 12.05
C PRO A 837 -14.17 -8.86 12.77
N HIS A 838 -15.27 -8.10 12.78
CA HIS A 838 -15.41 -6.87 13.54
C HIS A 838 -16.26 -7.05 14.80
N TRP A 839 -16.05 -6.19 15.78
CA TRP A 839 -16.88 -6.15 16.99
C TRP A 839 -17.15 -4.73 17.46
N TYR A 840 -18.42 -4.43 17.72
CA TYR A 840 -18.89 -3.20 18.33
C TYR A 840 -19.99 -3.50 19.36
N ASP A 841 -20.04 -2.74 20.46
CA ASP A 841 -21.22 -2.74 21.33
C ASP A 841 -22.36 -1.99 20.63
N LEU A 842 -23.32 -2.76 20.09
CA LEU A 842 -24.41 -2.19 19.30
C LEU A 842 -25.25 -1.18 20.10
N ASN A 843 -25.48 -1.41 21.39
CA ASN A 843 -26.28 -0.48 22.19
C ASN A 843 -25.58 0.89 22.31
N ALA A 844 -24.30 0.90 22.68
CA ALA A 844 -23.50 2.12 22.81
C ALA A 844 -23.27 2.79 21.45
N LEU A 845 -23.08 2.02 20.37
CA LEU A 845 -22.93 2.54 19.01
C LEU A 845 -24.20 3.28 18.56
N PHE A 846 -25.38 2.69 18.74
CA PHE A 846 -26.66 3.26 18.32
C PHE A 846 -27.13 4.43 19.18
N ALA A 847 -27.00 4.29 20.50
CA ALA A 847 -27.40 5.31 21.45
C ALA A 847 -26.35 6.44 21.55
N LYS A 848 -25.12 6.19 21.08
CA LYS A 848 -23.93 7.01 21.35
C LYS A 848 -23.86 7.38 22.84
N ALA A 849 -24.02 6.37 23.69
CA ALA A 849 -24.11 6.54 25.13
C ALA A 849 -23.56 5.32 25.86
N PHE A 850 -22.93 5.57 27.00
CA PHE A 850 -22.41 4.53 27.88
C PHE A 850 -22.63 4.95 29.34
N GLY A 851 -22.99 4.00 30.20
CA GLY A 851 -23.42 4.28 31.57
C GLY A 851 -23.16 3.11 32.52
N ASP A 852 -23.90 3.06 33.63
CA ASP A 852 -23.67 2.07 34.70
C ASP A 852 -24.21 0.67 34.39
N PHE A 853 -24.75 0.42 33.22
CA PHE A 853 -25.04 -0.94 32.75
C PHE A 853 -24.86 -1.06 31.24
N THR A 854 -24.63 -2.29 30.79
CA THR A 854 -24.56 -2.65 29.37
C THR A 854 -25.58 -3.74 29.07
N VAL A 855 -25.94 -3.86 27.78
CA VAL A 855 -26.93 -4.82 27.31
C VAL A 855 -26.31 -5.71 26.24
N ASN A 856 -26.41 -7.03 26.40
CA ASN A 856 -26.01 -7.98 25.37
C ASN A 856 -27.09 -8.07 24.27
N VAL A 857 -27.12 -7.06 23.40
CA VAL A 857 -28.09 -6.96 22.29
C VAL A 857 -28.01 -8.17 21.36
N GLN A 858 -26.81 -8.65 21.06
CA GLN A 858 -26.61 -9.84 20.24
C GLN A 858 -27.17 -11.11 20.89
N GLY A 859 -27.01 -11.23 22.22
CA GLY A 859 -27.62 -12.29 22.99
C GLY A 859 -29.14 -12.25 22.88
N LEU A 860 -29.73 -11.07 23.10
CA LEU A 860 -31.19 -10.87 23.00
C LEU A 860 -31.73 -11.23 21.62
N SER A 861 -31.10 -10.75 20.54
CA SER A 861 -31.53 -11.05 19.16
C SER A 861 -31.44 -12.54 18.84
N ARG A 862 -30.55 -13.27 19.54
CA ARG A 862 -30.36 -14.73 19.40
C ARG A 862 -31.13 -15.54 20.45
N GLY A 863 -32.09 -14.93 21.16
CA GLY A 863 -33.01 -15.63 22.07
C GLY A 863 -32.51 -15.78 23.51
N MET A 864 -31.51 -15.01 23.94
CA MET A 864 -31.11 -14.93 25.35
C MET A 864 -32.28 -14.44 26.21
N PHE A 865 -32.49 -15.09 27.36
CA PHE A 865 -33.51 -14.65 28.31
C PHE A 865 -33.24 -13.21 28.76
N PRO A 866 -34.21 -12.27 28.68
CA PRO A 866 -33.95 -10.84 28.83
C PRO A 866 -33.19 -10.42 30.08
N LEU A 867 -33.50 -11.00 31.25
CA LEU A 867 -32.82 -10.64 32.50
C LEU A 867 -31.34 -11.06 32.54
N LYS A 868 -30.92 -12.01 31.69
CA LYS A 868 -29.51 -12.41 31.54
C LYS A 868 -28.72 -11.50 30.60
N ALA A 869 -29.39 -10.59 29.88
CA ALA A 869 -28.74 -9.69 28.95
C ALA A 869 -28.26 -8.38 29.59
N PHE A 870 -28.65 -8.10 30.84
CA PHE A 870 -28.26 -6.88 31.56
C PHE A 870 -27.03 -7.13 32.43
N TYR A 871 -26.02 -6.29 32.26
CA TYR A 871 -24.76 -6.36 32.99
C TYR A 871 -24.50 -5.02 33.68
N TRP A 872 -24.31 -5.04 35.00
CA TRP A 872 -24.28 -3.84 35.84
C TRP A 872 -22.87 -3.48 36.29
N GLY A 873 -22.61 -2.19 36.39
CA GLY A 873 -21.30 -1.63 36.70
C GLY A 873 -20.26 -1.88 35.63
N HIS A 874 -19.05 -1.40 35.89
CA HIS A 874 -17.89 -1.59 35.02
C HIS A 874 -17.46 -3.06 34.94
N LEU A 875 -17.58 -3.80 36.05
CA LEU A 875 -17.30 -5.23 36.07
C LEU A 875 -18.26 -5.98 35.14
N GLY A 876 -19.56 -5.65 35.17
CA GLY A 876 -20.53 -6.21 34.25
C GLY A 876 -20.21 -5.91 32.78
N ALA A 877 -19.78 -4.69 32.45
CA ALA A 877 -19.36 -4.34 31.09
C ALA A 877 -18.17 -5.21 30.62
N ARG A 878 -17.14 -5.40 31.45
CA ARG A 878 -16.00 -6.28 31.17
C ARG A 878 -16.46 -7.73 30.92
N GLU A 879 -17.38 -8.25 31.72
CA GLU A 879 -17.94 -9.60 31.57
C GLU A 879 -18.76 -9.75 30.29
N ASN A 880 -19.63 -8.79 29.99
CA ASN A 880 -20.46 -8.77 28.79
C ASN A 880 -19.61 -8.82 27.52
N PHE A 881 -18.66 -7.89 27.40
CA PHE A 881 -17.81 -7.79 26.21
C PHE A 881 -16.91 -9.01 26.08
N SER A 882 -16.35 -9.53 27.20
CA SER A 882 -15.56 -10.76 27.19
C SER A 882 -16.35 -11.95 26.67
N LEU A 883 -17.63 -12.09 27.06
CA LEU A 883 -18.49 -13.16 26.56
C LEU A 883 -18.72 -13.04 25.04
N GLN A 884 -19.05 -11.85 24.56
CA GLN A 884 -19.35 -11.63 23.14
C GLN A 884 -18.13 -11.88 22.25
N ILE A 885 -16.98 -11.28 22.57
CA ILE A 885 -15.74 -11.42 21.79
C ILE A 885 -15.25 -12.87 21.82
N ARG A 886 -15.26 -13.53 22.99
CA ARG A 886 -14.93 -14.96 23.08
C ARG A 886 -15.80 -15.80 22.17
N ASN A 887 -17.11 -15.58 22.15
CA ASN A 887 -18.01 -16.34 21.29
C ASN A 887 -17.68 -16.16 19.80
N ILE A 888 -17.28 -14.97 19.36
CA ILE A 888 -16.85 -14.72 17.98
C ILE A 888 -15.59 -15.52 17.64
N VAL A 889 -14.57 -15.44 18.51
CA VAL A 889 -13.28 -16.13 18.31
C VAL A 889 -13.47 -17.65 18.32
N GLU A 890 -14.14 -18.19 19.34
CA GLU A 890 -14.39 -19.64 19.45
C GLU A 890 -15.30 -20.13 18.32
N ASN A 891 -16.25 -19.32 17.83
CA ASN A 891 -17.02 -19.68 16.65
C ASN A 891 -16.17 -19.76 15.37
N GLY A 892 -15.23 -18.83 15.20
CA GLY A 892 -14.22 -18.91 14.13
C GLY A 892 -13.46 -20.25 14.19
N TYR A 893 -12.99 -20.65 15.37
CA TYR A 893 -12.31 -21.93 15.53
C TYR A 893 -13.19 -23.16 15.27
N ASN A 894 -14.47 -23.09 15.67
CA ASN A 894 -15.42 -24.17 15.41
C ASN A 894 -15.69 -24.37 13.92
N SER A 895 -15.72 -23.28 13.14
CA SER A 895 -15.99 -23.31 11.70
C SER A 895 -14.73 -23.64 10.89
N LEU A 896 -13.66 -22.89 11.08
CA LEU A 896 -12.43 -22.93 10.26
C LEU A 896 -11.34 -23.87 10.81
N GLY A 897 -11.59 -24.52 11.94
CA GLY A 897 -10.55 -25.19 12.72
C GLY A 897 -9.63 -24.18 13.40
N GLU A 898 -8.43 -24.62 13.76
CA GLU A 898 -7.40 -23.78 14.38
C GLU A 898 -6.81 -22.77 13.38
N THR A 899 -7.61 -21.92 12.73
CA THR A 899 -7.18 -20.86 11.81
C THR A 899 -7.00 -19.55 12.60
N PRO A 900 -6.01 -18.68 12.29
CA PRO A 900 -5.81 -17.44 13.05
C PRO A 900 -7.04 -16.54 13.01
N VAL A 901 -7.35 -15.92 14.14
CA VAL A 901 -8.40 -14.92 14.29
C VAL A 901 -7.77 -13.60 14.72
N LEU A 902 -8.16 -12.51 14.05
CA LEU A 902 -7.77 -11.16 14.41
C LEU A 902 -9.01 -10.27 14.35
N ILE A 903 -9.30 -9.48 15.38
CA ILE A 903 -10.42 -8.53 15.31
C ILE A 903 -9.99 -7.35 14.43
N GLY A 904 -10.45 -7.34 13.17
CA GLY A 904 -10.04 -6.36 12.15
C GLY A 904 -10.50 -4.94 12.49
N GLU A 905 -11.57 -4.81 13.26
CA GLU A 905 -12.09 -3.52 13.66
C GLU A 905 -12.87 -3.62 14.96
N CYS A 906 -12.56 -2.72 15.89
CA CYS A 906 -13.32 -2.49 17.12
C CYS A 906 -13.00 -1.10 17.68
N GLY A 907 -13.99 -0.41 18.22
CA GLY A 907 -13.80 0.98 18.65
C GLY A 907 -14.95 1.50 19.50
N ILE A 908 -14.81 2.72 19.98
CA ILE A 908 -15.84 3.40 20.75
C ILE A 908 -16.04 4.83 20.23
N PRO A 909 -17.28 5.37 20.31
CA PRO A 909 -17.53 6.76 19.96
C PRO A 909 -16.98 7.71 21.05
N MET A 910 -16.08 8.63 20.71
CA MET A 910 -15.61 9.65 21.64
C MET A 910 -16.67 10.72 21.91
N ASP A 911 -17.58 10.93 20.98
CA ASP A 911 -18.70 11.88 21.06
C ASP A 911 -19.89 11.35 21.89
N MET A 912 -19.71 10.26 22.64
CA MET A 912 -20.77 9.66 23.47
C MET A 912 -21.30 10.60 24.57
N ASN A 913 -22.47 10.28 25.12
CA ASN A 913 -23.09 11.01 26.23
C ASN A 913 -23.26 12.50 25.92
N LYS A 914 -23.80 12.81 24.72
CA LYS A 914 -24.04 14.18 24.24
C LYS A 914 -22.78 15.05 24.17
N LYS A 915 -21.62 14.45 23.86
CA LYS A 915 -20.35 15.17 23.68
C LYS A 915 -19.85 15.89 24.95
N GLU A 916 -20.38 15.57 26.13
CA GLU A 916 -20.03 16.23 27.41
C GLU A 916 -18.51 16.27 27.63
N ALA A 917 -17.81 15.17 27.34
CA ALA A 917 -16.35 15.06 27.50
C ALA A 917 -15.55 16.10 26.68
N PHE A 918 -16.08 16.58 25.56
CA PHE A 918 -15.39 17.57 24.72
C PHE A 918 -15.42 18.97 25.36
N GLU A 919 -16.43 19.25 26.18
CA GLU A 919 -16.57 20.51 26.91
C GLU A 919 -15.87 20.46 28.28
N THR A 920 -15.99 19.33 28.98
CA THR A 920 -15.49 19.18 30.36
C THR A 920 -14.04 18.70 30.44
N ASP A 921 -13.50 18.15 29.34
CA ASP A 921 -12.24 17.41 29.29
C ASP A 921 -12.24 16.13 30.15
N ASP A 922 -13.41 15.67 30.60
CA ASP A 922 -13.57 14.45 31.37
C ASP A 922 -14.07 13.29 30.47
N PHE A 923 -13.13 12.44 30.07
CA PHE A 923 -13.36 11.27 29.23
C PHE A 923 -13.59 9.98 30.03
N ILE A 924 -14.14 10.05 31.25
CA ILE A 924 -14.28 8.89 32.13
C ILE A 924 -15.10 7.75 31.51
N TRP A 925 -16.19 8.06 30.83
CA TRP A 925 -17.09 7.07 30.23
C TRP A 925 -16.45 6.37 29.02
N GLN A 926 -15.76 7.14 28.18
CA GLN A 926 -14.97 6.65 27.07
C GLN A 926 -13.84 5.75 27.59
N THR A 927 -13.16 6.17 28.66
CA THR A 927 -12.08 5.40 29.29
C THR A 927 -12.61 4.06 29.83
N ARG A 928 -13.76 4.07 30.53
CA ARG A 928 -14.42 2.84 31.02
C ARG A 928 -14.81 1.93 29.87
N MET A 929 -15.47 2.44 28.84
CA MET A 929 -15.88 1.60 27.71
C MET A 929 -14.68 0.98 26.98
N MET A 930 -13.64 1.77 26.70
CA MET A 930 -12.40 1.31 26.05
C MET A 930 -11.69 0.24 26.90
N ASP A 931 -11.58 0.46 28.22
CA ASP A 931 -10.98 -0.53 29.13
C ASP A 931 -11.78 -1.85 29.12
N ALA A 932 -13.11 -1.80 29.16
CA ALA A 932 -13.94 -3.00 29.11
C ALA A 932 -13.72 -3.78 27.80
N MET A 933 -13.64 -3.09 26.67
CA MET A 933 -13.42 -3.68 25.35
C MET A 933 -12.02 -4.31 25.23
N ILE A 934 -10.96 -3.57 25.56
CA ILE A 934 -9.60 -4.12 25.45
C ILE A 934 -9.36 -5.23 26.47
N THR A 935 -9.96 -5.15 27.67
CA THR A 935 -9.95 -6.26 28.63
C THR A 935 -10.58 -7.53 28.05
N ALA A 936 -11.66 -7.39 27.27
CA ALA A 936 -12.30 -8.52 26.61
C ALA A 936 -11.42 -9.14 25.51
N LEU A 937 -10.76 -8.32 24.69
CA LEU A 937 -9.78 -8.76 23.69
C LEU A 937 -8.58 -9.48 24.35
N GLU A 938 -8.05 -8.90 25.42
CA GLU A 938 -6.98 -9.45 26.27
C GLU A 938 -7.37 -10.81 26.86
N ASN A 939 -8.58 -10.93 27.38
CA ASN A 939 -9.07 -12.15 28.00
C ASN A 939 -9.20 -13.31 27.01
N SER A 940 -9.46 -13.00 25.74
CA SER A 940 -9.56 -13.96 24.64
C SER A 940 -8.23 -14.20 23.91
N LEU A 941 -7.14 -13.53 24.30
CA LEU A 941 -5.80 -13.65 23.69
C LEU A 941 -5.82 -13.42 22.16
N VAL A 942 -6.70 -12.52 21.69
CA VAL A 942 -6.87 -12.25 20.27
C VAL A 942 -6.14 -10.96 19.88
N GLY A 943 -5.51 -10.96 18.71
CA GLY A 943 -4.96 -9.73 18.11
C GLY A 943 -6.08 -8.82 17.60
N PHE A 944 -5.80 -7.53 17.46
CA PHE A 944 -6.82 -6.56 17.03
C PHE A 944 -6.25 -5.28 16.45
N THR A 945 -7.07 -4.60 15.65
CA THR A 945 -6.85 -3.23 15.15
C THR A 945 -7.98 -2.31 15.60
N LEU A 946 -7.63 -1.27 16.37
CA LEU A 946 -8.60 -0.34 16.96
C LEU A 946 -9.13 0.67 15.92
N TRP A 947 -10.42 1.00 15.96
CA TRP A 947 -11.06 2.04 15.17
C TRP A 947 -11.25 3.33 15.99
N ASN A 948 -10.56 4.42 15.67
CA ASN A 948 -9.43 4.49 14.74
C ASN A 948 -8.36 5.52 15.16
N TYR A 949 -7.21 5.50 14.50
CA TYR A 949 -6.28 6.62 14.55
C TYR A 949 -6.50 7.49 13.31
N ASN A 950 -7.11 8.66 13.45
CA ASN A 950 -7.33 9.61 12.36
C ASN A 950 -6.54 10.90 12.65
N PRO A 951 -5.51 11.21 11.84
CA PRO A 951 -4.65 12.39 12.01
C PRO A 951 -5.41 13.72 11.85
N ASP A 952 -6.45 13.74 11.01
CA ASP A 952 -7.23 14.94 10.70
C ASP A 952 -8.33 15.19 11.75
N ASN A 953 -8.59 14.22 12.63
CA ASN A 953 -9.73 14.29 13.54
C ASN A 953 -9.57 15.44 14.55
N ASP A 954 -10.65 16.17 14.76
CA ASP A 954 -10.80 17.12 15.87
C ASP A 954 -12.13 16.91 16.65
N ASP A 955 -12.33 17.69 17.72
CA ASP A 955 -13.49 17.56 18.60
C ASP A 955 -14.79 18.12 17.98
N GLU A 956 -14.69 18.97 16.96
CA GLU A 956 -15.80 19.67 16.31
C GLU A 956 -16.31 18.92 15.07
N ARG A 957 -15.40 18.51 14.18
CA ARG A 957 -15.67 17.87 12.88
C ARG A 957 -15.65 16.34 12.93
N GLY A 958 -14.99 15.76 13.94
CA GLY A 958 -14.83 14.31 14.02
C GLY A 958 -13.97 13.78 12.88
N ASP A 959 -14.47 12.80 12.14
CA ASP A 959 -13.75 12.15 11.03
C ASP A 959 -13.91 12.83 9.66
N ASP A 960 -14.64 13.94 9.60
CA ASP A 960 -14.92 14.73 8.37
C ASP A 960 -15.59 13.93 7.24
N TRP A 961 -16.20 12.78 7.57
CA TRP A 961 -16.88 11.92 6.60
C TRP A 961 -18.38 11.80 6.90
N ASN A 962 -18.75 11.36 8.10
CA ASN A 962 -20.15 11.10 8.46
C ASN A 962 -20.57 11.74 9.80
N GLY A 963 -19.75 12.66 10.30
CA GLY A 963 -19.96 13.34 11.57
C GLY A 963 -19.73 12.43 12.78
N GLU A 964 -19.06 11.29 12.59
CA GLU A 964 -18.66 10.42 13.68
C GLU A 964 -17.30 10.82 14.22
N ASN A 965 -17.14 10.66 15.54
CA ASN A 965 -15.86 10.89 16.20
C ASN A 965 -15.48 9.62 16.96
N PHE A 966 -14.74 8.74 16.30
CA PHE A 966 -14.22 7.50 16.90
C PHE A 966 -12.75 7.57 17.26
N SER A 967 -12.03 8.56 16.71
CA SER A 967 -10.60 8.56 16.95
C SER A 967 -10.32 8.82 18.42
N TRP A 968 -9.32 8.19 19.02
CA TRP A 968 -8.82 8.66 20.30
C TRP A 968 -7.76 9.76 20.10
N PHE A 969 -7.30 10.02 18.88
CA PHE A 969 -6.41 11.15 18.60
C PHE A 969 -7.20 12.38 18.17
N SER A 970 -6.84 13.57 18.66
CA SER A 970 -7.42 14.85 18.28
C SER A 970 -6.31 15.85 17.99
N SER A 971 -6.26 16.36 16.76
CA SER A 971 -5.24 17.31 16.29
C SER A 971 -5.27 18.61 17.10
N LYS A 972 -6.45 19.05 17.54
CA LYS A 972 -6.67 20.21 18.43
C LYS A 972 -5.91 20.11 19.76
N ARG A 973 -5.63 18.89 20.21
CA ARG A 973 -4.97 18.59 21.51
C ARG A 973 -3.50 18.23 21.33
N ALA A 974 -3.00 18.17 20.10
CA ALA A 974 -1.61 17.85 19.81
C ALA A 974 -0.69 19.06 19.99
N LEU A 975 0.56 18.81 20.35
CA LEU A 975 1.60 19.84 20.36
C LEU A 975 2.07 20.17 18.92
N PRO A 976 2.53 21.41 18.66
CA PRO A 976 3.15 21.75 17.38
C PRO A 976 4.40 20.88 17.09
N LYS A 977 4.63 20.58 15.82
CA LYS A 977 5.78 19.78 15.34
C LYS A 977 7.13 20.29 15.86
N SER A 978 7.30 21.60 16.02
CA SER A 978 8.55 22.22 16.49
C SER A 978 8.98 21.83 17.92
N VAL A 979 8.08 21.24 18.71
CA VAL A 979 8.36 20.81 20.10
C VAL A 979 8.18 19.32 20.32
N LEU A 980 8.00 18.54 19.24
CA LEU A 980 7.90 17.08 19.32
C LEU A 980 9.29 16.44 19.31
N TYR A 981 9.50 15.53 20.26
CA TYR A 981 10.57 14.54 20.25
C TYR A 981 10.00 13.23 19.71
N TYR A 982 10.79 12.46 18.96
CA TYR A 982 10.33 11.30 18.19
C TYR A 982 10.84 9.96 18.73
N GLU A 983 11.62 9.98 19.81
CA GLU A 983 12.04 8.81 20.55
C GLU A 983 10.82 8.05 21.09
N GLN A 984 10.95 6.72 21.19
CA GLN A 984 9.84 5.87 21.59
C GLN A 984 9.35 6.17 23.02
N ASP A 985 10.22 6.66 23.90
CA ASP A 985 9.92 7.07 25.26
C ASP A 985 9.58 8.57 25.40
N ALA A 986 9.52 9.35 24.32
CA ALA A 986 9.19 10.78 24.33
C ALA A 986 7.73 11.10 24.75
N PRO A 987 7.48 11.74 25.92
CA PRO A 987 6.12 12.08 26.38
C PRO A 987 5.41 13.13 25.53
N SER A 988 6.14 13.92 24.75
CA SER A 988 5.55 14.91 23.82
C SER A 988 4.56 14.26 22.84
N LEU A 989 4.82 13.01 22.44
CA LEU A 989 3.97 12.24 21.52
C LEU A 989 2.65 11.75 22.13
N ASP A 990 2.44 11.91 23.44
CA ASP A 990 1.13 11.59 24.06
C ASP A 990 0.10 12.72 23.87
N ASN A 991 0.55 13.95 23.64
CA ASN A 991 -0.33 15.09 23.44
C ASN A 991 -1.15 14.91 22.16
N GLY A 992 -2.46 15.10 22.23
CA GLY A 992 -3.40 14.76 21.17
C GLY A 992 -4.16 13.46 21.46
N GLY A 993 -3.57 12.56 22.25
CA GLY A 993 -4.25 11.35 22.70
C GLY A 993 -5.32 11.63 23.75
N ARG A 994 -6.50 11.07 23.52
CA ARG A 994 -7.62 10.95 24.47
C ARG A 994 -7.53 9.55 25.07
N ILE A 995 -7.93 9.40 26.34
CA ILE A 995 -8.09 8.10 27.01
C ILE A 995 -6.87 7.14 26.91
N LEU A 996 -5.66 7.66 26.74
CA LEU A 996 -4.44 6.86 26.56
C LEU A 996 -4.21 5.77 27.63
N PRO A 997 -4.54 5.96 28.92
CA PRO A 997 -4.42 4.89 29.91
C PRO A 997 -5.23 3.62 29.57
N ALA A 998 -6.35 3.77 28.86
CA ALA A 998 -7.14 2.65 28.38
C ALA A 998 -6.62 2.07 27.07
N VAL A 999 -6.01 2.87 26.19
CA VAL A 999 -5.51 2.45 24.87
C VAL A 999 -4.11 1.83 24.94
N VAL A 1000 -3.19 2.47 25.66
CA VAL A 1000 -1.76 2.13 25.73
C VAL A 1000 -1.53 1.22 26.94
N ARG A 1001 -1.66 -0.09 26.72
CA ARG A 1001 -1.60 -1.12 27.78
C ARG A 1001 -0.41 -2.05 27.56
N PRO A 1002 0.19 -2.60 28.63
CA PRO A 1002 1.21 -3.61 28.47
C PRO A 1002 0.63 -4.88 27.83
N TYR A 1003 1.43 -5.59 27.02
CA TYR A 1003 1.03 -6.87 26.46
C TYR A 1003 2.22 -7.74 26.02
N PRO A 1004 2.08 -9.08 26.08
CA PRO A 1004 3.10 -10.01 25.63
C PRO A 1004 3.14 -10.05 24.10
N ALA A 1005 3.96 -9.19 23.50
CA ALA A 1005 3.99 -9.00 22.06
C ALA A 1005 4.63 -10.20 21.35
N LYS A 1006 5.76 -10.71 21.84
CA LYS A 1006 6.44 -11.89 21.29
C LYS A 1006 6.68 -12.90 22.40
N THR A 1007 6.05 -14.05 22.33
CA THR A 1007 6.09 -15.07 23.38
C THR A 1007 6.98 -16.23 22.95
N ALA A 1008 8.02 -16.53 23.72
CA ALA A 1008 8.79 -17.77 23.57
C ALA A 1008 7.99 -18.97 24.12
N GLY A 1009 6.91 -19.32 23.44
CA GLY A 1009 5.97 -20.37 23.82
C GLY A 1009 4.53 -20.06 23.44
N ILE A 1010 3.60 -20.89 23.91
CA ILE A 1010 2.17 -20.81 23.64
C ILE A 1010 1.48 -20.00 24.76
N PRO A 1011 0.86 -18.84 24.47
CA PRO A 1011 0.12 -18.07 25.45
C PRO A 1011 -1.06 -18.86 26.03
N LEU A 1012 -1.22 -18.85 27.35
CA LEU A 1012 -2.31 -19.53 28.05
C LEU A 1012 -3.29 -18.54 28.68
N ARG A 1013 -2.78 -17.44 29.25
CA ARG A 1013 -3.61 -16.44 29.92
C ARG A 1013 -2.88 -15.12 30.04
N PHE A 1014 -3.59 -14.03 29.79
CA PHE A 1014 -3.17 -12.66 30.13
C PHE A 1014 -4.30 -11.95 30.87
N ARG A 1015 -3.95 -11.24 31.95
CA ARG A 1015 -4.89 -10.43 32.75
C ARG A 1015 -4.17 -9.17 33.18
N TYR A 1016 -4.70 -8.01 32.81
CA TYR A 1016 -4.18 -6.71 33.20
C TYR A 1016 -5.27 -5.88 33.89
N GLU A 1017 -4.91 -5.23 34.99
CA GLU A 1017 -5.77 -4.30 35.72
C GLU A 1017 -5.23 -2.88 35.59
N MET A 1018 -5.93 -2.08 34.79
CA MET A 1018 -5.53 -0.72 34.44
C MET A 1018 -5.33 0.19 35.66
N ASN A 1019 -6.19 0.12 36.68
CA ASN A 1019 -6.13 1.01 37.83
C ASN A 1019 -4.90 0.78 38.73
N THR A 1020 -4.30 -0.40 38.65
CA THR A 1020 -3.11 -0.75 39.44
C THR A 1020 -1.87 -0.95 38.57
N GLY A 1021 -2.02 -0.94 37.25
CA GLY A 1021 -0.98 -1.31 36.30
C GLY A 1021 -0.59 -2.79 36.33
N THR A 1022 -1.14 -3.59 37.25
CA THR A 1022 -0.67 -4.96 37.49
C THR A 1022 -1.15 -5.89 36.37
N PHE A 1023 -0.26 -6.75 35.87
CA PHE A 1023 -0.67 -7.86 35.02
C PHE A 1023 -0.10 -9.21 35.45
N VAL A 1024 -0.81 -10.27 35.09
CA VAL A 1024 -0.39 -11.67 35.19
C VAL A 1024 -0.36 -12.25 33.80
N TYR A 1025 0.75 -12.91 33.47
CA TYR A 1025 0.93 -13.59 32.20
C TYR A 1025 1.36 -15.04 32.41
N GLU A 1026 0.70 -15.96 31.70
CA GLU A 1026 0.95 -17.39 31.72
C GLU A 1026 1.13 -17.90 30.29
N TRP A 1027 2.20 -18.64 30.05
CA TRP A 1027 2.49 -19.30 28.76
C TRP A 1027 3.14 -20.66 29.01
N MET A 1028 3.24 -21.49 27.97
CA MET A 1028 3.88 -22.79 28.07
C MET A 1028 4.89 -23.05 26.96
N ASN A 1029 5.93 -23.82 27.28
CA ASN A 1029 6.80 -24.40 26.27
C ASN A 1029 5.98 -25.39 25.41
N PRO A 1030 6.09 -25.35 24.06
CA PRO A 1030 5.37 -26.28 23.20
C PRO A 1030 5.67 -27.74 23.55
N GLU A 1031 4.65 -28.59 23.55
CA GLU A 1031 4.77 -30.05 23.69
C GLU A 1031 5.42 -30.67 22.43
N ALA A 1032 6.09 -31.81 22.59
CA ALA A 1032 6.72 -32.51 21.48
C ALA A 1032 5.67 -33.13 20.53
N ILE A 1033 5.85 -32.98 19.22
CA ILE A 1033 5.00 -33.64 18.22
C ILE A 1033 5.43 -35.11 18.11
N VAL A 1034 4.53 -36.04 18.43
CA VAL A 1034 4.77 -37.49 18.28
C VAL A 1034 4.42 -37.91 16.85
N SER A 1035 5.41 -38.44 16.12
CA SER A 1035 5.26 -38.91 14.74
C SER A 1035 4.18 -39.98 14.62
N GLY A 1036 3.15 -39.74 13.79
CA GLY A 1036 2.04 -40.68 13.54
C GLY A 1036 0.73 -40.36 14.26
N SER A 1037 0.64 -39.24 14.97
CA SER A 1037 -0.65 -38.69 15.40
C SER A 1037 -1.27 -37.87 14.27
N ASP A 1038 -2.53 -38.16 13.91
CA ASP A 1038 -3.28 -37.32 12.98
C ASP A 1038 -3.31 -35.87 13.48
N ASP A 1039 -3.33 -34.98 12.49
CA ASP A 1039 -2.73 -33.64 12.42
C ASP A 1039 -3.40 -32.54 13.28
N ASN A 1040 -4.05 -32.94 14.37
CA ASN A 1040 -4.69 -32.14 15.39
C ASN A 1040 -4.73 -33.02 16.64
N SER A 1041 -3.90 -32.76 17.66
CA SER A 1041 -4.29 -33.18 19.01
C SER A 1041 -5.55 -32.36 19.36
N SER A 1042 -6.70 -32.87 18.96
CA SER A 1042 -8.01 -32.34 19.33
C SER A 1042 -7.97 -32.02 20.83
N PRO A 1043 -8.59 -30.90 21.28
CA PRO A 1043 -8.82 -30.71 22.70
C PRO A 1043 -9.39 -32.02 23.27
N LYS A 1044 -8.88 -32.48 24.42
CA LYS A 1044 -9.39 -33.70 25.07
C LYS A 1044 -10.92 -33.59 25.15
N SER A 1045 -11.63 -34.25 24.24
CA SER A 1045 -13.09 -34.35 24.14
C SER A 1045 -13.92 -33.05 24.22
N GLY A 1046 -13.48 -31.90 23.66
CA GLY A 1046 -14.24 -30.64 23.75
C GLY A 1046 -14.15 -29.75 22.50
N SER A 1047 -15.12 -28.83 22.35
CA SER A 1047 -15.07 -27.74 21.36
C SER A 1047 -13.84 -26.86 21.58
N PRO A 1048 -13.20 -26.32 20.52
CA PRO A 1048 -12.11 -25.35 20.63
C PRO A 1048 -12.44 -24.22 21.62
N SER A 1049 -11.48 -23.89 22.49
CA SER A 1049 -11.62 -22.79 23.44
C SER A 1049 -10.40 -21.87 23.45
N VAL A 1050 -10.61 -20.60 23.80
CA VAL A 1050 -9.51 -19.65 24.05
C VAL A 1050 -8.75 -19.96 25.35
N PHE A 1051 -9.34 -20.70 26.29
CA PHE A 1051 -8.72 -21.01 27.59
C PHE A 1051 -7.91 -22.32 27.61
N ASP A 1052 -8.07 -23.17 26.60
CA ASP A 1052 -7.28 -24.40 26.42
C ASP A 1052 -6.83 -24.47 24.94
N PRO A 1053 -5.86 -23.63 24.55
CA PRO A 1053 -5.34 -23.62 23.18
C PRO A 1053 -4.57 -24.91 22.87
N PRO A 1054 -4.36 -25.24 21.58
CA PRO A 1054 -3.45 -26.31 21.16
C PRO A 1054 -2.07 -26.18 21.82
N ARG A 1055 -1.45 -27.30 22.18
CA ARG A 1055 -0.22 -27.34 22.99
C ARG A 1055 1.05 -27.59 22.20
N THR A 1056 0.94 -27.75 20.89
CA THR A 1056 2.05 -28.06 19.98
C THR A 1056 2.22 -26.95 18.95
N LEU A 1057 3.46 -26.75 18.50
CA LEU A 1057 3.81 -25.92 17.33
C LEU A 1057 4.65 -26.79 16.39
N ARG A 1058 4.36 -26.74 15.08
CA ARG A 1058 5.12 -27.39 14.02
C ARG A 1058 6.44 -26.68 13.78
N ARG A 1059 6.43 -25.34 13.79
CA ARG A 1059 7.66 -24.56 13.74
C ARG A 1059 8.43 -24.69 15.06
N PRO A 1060 9.74 -25.02 15.01
CA PRO A 1060 10.53 -25.15 16.23
C PRO A 1060 10.66 -23.79 16.93
N LEU A 1061 10.43 -23.78 18.24
CA LEU A 1061 10.75 -22.63 19.09
C LEU A 1061 12.27 -22.56 19.29
N ILE A 1062 12.91 -21.61 18.63
CA ILE A 1062 14.37 -21.39 18.66
C ILE A 1062 14.72 -20.08 19.36
N SER A 1063 13.89 -19.67 20.32
CA SER A 1063 14.10 -18.55 21.24
C SER A 1063 13.67 -18.94 22.66
N ARG A 1064 14.34 -18.35 23.66
CA ARG A 1064 13.97 -18.40 25.09
C ARG A 1064 13.45 -17.05 25.60
N GLU A 1065 13.52 -16.00 24.79
CA GLU A 1065 13.20 -14.65 25.20
C GLU A 1065 11.77 -14.27 24.79
N THR A 1066 10.98 -13.94 25.81
CA THR A 1066 9.66 -13.30 25.67
C THR A 1066 9.83 -11.79 25.78
N GLU A 1067 9.27 -11.06 24.82
CA GLU A 1067 9.28 -9.58 24.80
C GLU A 1067 7.87 -9.06 25.08
N ILE A 1068 7.74 -8.28 26.16
CA ILE A 1068 6.47 -7.70 26.62
C ILE A 1068 6.56 -6.19 26.45
N PHE A 1069 5.62 -5.60 25.71
CA PHE A 1069 5.49 -4.15 25.65
C PHE A 1069 5.08 -3.66 27.05
N LEU A 1070 5.88 -2.77 27.64
CA LEU A 1070 5.64 -2.17 28.94
C LEU A 1070 5.80 -0.65 28.80
N PRO A 1071 4.69 0.09 28.64
CA PRO A 1071 4.74 1.50 28.28
C PRO A 1071 5.42 2.34 29.37
N SER A 1072 6.29 3.26 28.94
CA SER A 1072 6.95 4.25 29.82
C SER A 1072 5.89 5.11 30.51
N MET A 1073 4.74 5.40 29.90
CA MET A 1073 3.62 6.08 30.59
C MET A 1073 3.22 5.39 31.91
N LEU A 1074 3.37 4.06 31.99
CA LEU A 1074 3.11 3.29 33.20
C LEU A 1074 4.37 3.15 34.07
N ALA A 1075 5.52 2.85 33.47
CA ALA A 1075 6.74 2.52 34.20
C ALA A 1075 7.60 3.72 34.65
N HIS A 1076 7.48 4.86 33.97
CA HIS A 1076 8.32 6.04 34.20
C HIS A 1076 8.23 6.49 35.65
N SER A 1077 9.40 6.72 36.26
CA SER A 1077 9.52 7.11 37.67
C SER A 1077 8.91 6.12 38.67
N ARG A 1078 8.67 4.86 38.27
CA ARG A 1078 8.21 3.77 39.15
C ARG A 1078 9.17 2.60 39.08
N ARG A 1079 9.30 1.87 40.18
CA ARG A 1079 10.03 0.60 40.20
C ARG A 1079 9.15 -0.50 39.60
N VAL A 1080 9.63 -1.15 38.55
CA VAL A 1080 8.99 -2.34 37.96
C VAL A 1080 9.35 -3.56 38.82
N ILE A 1081 8.34 -4.27 39.32
CA ILE A 1081 8.49 -5.47 40.15
C ILE A 1081 7.97 -6.66 39.34
N VAL A 1082 8.85 -7.64 39.08
CA VAL A 1082 8.52 -8.88 38.36
C VAL A 1082 8.62 -10.06 39.33
N GLU A 1083 7.48 -10.67 39.65
CA GLU A 1083 7.35 -11.88 40.46
C GLU A 1083 7.20 -13.11 39.55
N GLY A 1084 7.62 -14.28 40.02
CA GLY A 1084 7.51 -15.55 39.27
C GLY A 1084 8.80 -16.00 38.57
N ILE A 1085 9.87 -15.22 38.70
CA ILE A 1085 11.26 -15.58 38.38
C ILE A 1085 11.75 -16.46 39.55
N LYS A 1086 11.85 -17.78 39.34
CA LYS A 1086 11.99 -18.76 40.43
C LYS A 1086 13.38 -19.38 40.51
N ASP A 1087 14.05 -19.52 39.37
CA ASP A 1087 15.42 -20.03 39.28
C ASP A 1087 16.43 -18.88 39.35
N GLN A 1088 17.64 -19.13 39.88
CA GLN A 1088 18.74 -18.16 39.79
C GLN A 1088 19.15 -17.91 38.33
N ALA A 1089 18.82 -18.83 37.43
CA ALA A 1089 19.07 -18.71 35.99
C ALA A 1089 17.90 -18.06 35.19
N ASP A 1090 16.74 -17.81 35.80
CA ASP A 1090 15.68 -17.02 35.17
C ASP A 1090 16.06 -15.53 35.26
N GLU A 1091 16.01 -14.81 34.16
CA GLU A 1091 16.44 -13.40 34.12
C GLU A 1091 15.38 -12.52 33.44
N TYR A 1092 15.31 -11.26 33.87
CA TYR A 1092 14.50 -10.24 33.20
C TYR A 1092 15.21 -8.89 33.18
N GLN A 1093 14.88 -8.06 32.19
CA GLN A 1093 15.33 -6.68 32.09
C GLN A 1093 14.21 -5.81 31.52
N TYR A 1094 13.92 -4.69 32.18
CA TYR A 1094 13.10 -3.64 31.60
C TYR A 1094 13.99 -2.57 30.97
N ASP A 1095 13.76 -2.29 29.69
CA ASP A 1095 14.34 -1.15 28.97
C ASP A 1095 13.24 -0.13 28.70
N GLU A 1096 13.29 1.00 29.40
CA GLU A 1096 12.30 2.06 29.28
C GLU A 1096 12.32 2.75 27.92
N LYS A 1097 13.52 2.97 27.34
CA LYS A 1097 13.66 3.63 26.03
C LYS A 1097 12.99 2.82 24.93
N ARG A 1098 13.10 1.49 25.02
CA ARG A 1098 12.44 0.52 24.13
C ARG A 1098 11.03 0.15 24.57
N GLN A 1099 10.59 0.66 25.72
CA GLN A 1099 9.34 0.30 26.39
C GLN A 1099 9.10 -1.22 26.41
N THR A 1100 10.14 -2.00 26.71
CA THR A 1100 10.12 -3.46 26.60
C THR A 1100 10.64 -4.13 27.86
N LEU A 1101 9.84 -5.03 28.41
CA LEU A 1101 10.25 -5.99 29.43
C LEU A 1101 10.64 -7.30 28.74
N PHE A 1102 11.93 -7.63 28.79
CA PHE A 1102 12.51 -8.88 28.31
C PHE A 1102 12.52 -9.90 29.43
N VAL A 1103 12.02 -11.11 29.17
CA VAL A 1103 11.96 -12.21 30.14
C VAL A 1103 12.54 -13.47 29.50
N VAL A 1104 13.53 -14.08 30.15
CA VAL A 1104 14.17 -15.33 29.72
C VAL A 1104 14.00 -16.37 30.80
N MET A 1105 13.32 -17.46 30.48
CA MET A 1105 13.14 -18.61 31.38
C MET A 1105 14.21 -19.67 31.11
N SER A 1106 14.81 -20.23 32.15
CA SER A 1106 15.86 -21.24 32.04
C SER A 1106 15.30 -22.61 31.63
N ASP A 1107 14.11 -22.97 32.14
CA ASP A 1107 13.46 -24.25 31.89
C ASP A 1107 12.76 -24.28 30.51
N THR A 1108 13.40 -24.94 29.56
CA THR A 1108 12.88 -25.16 28.20
C THR A 1108 12.21 -26.53 28.02
N THR A 1109 11.90 -27.24 29.12
CA THR A 1109 11.30 -28.57 29.04
C THR A 1109 9.91 -28.49 28.38
N PRO A 1110 9.60 -29.33 27.37
CA PRO A 1110 8.30 -29.34 26.71
C PRO A 1110 7.13 -29.46 27.71
N GLY A 1111 6.09 -28.64 27.54
CA GLY A 1111 4.89 -28.66 28.37
C GLY A 1111 4.99 -27.91 29.71
N VAL A 1112 6.18 -27.41 30.10
CA VAL A 1112 6.34 -26.58 31.30
C VAL A 1112 5.57 -25.27 31.14
N LYS A 1113 4.88 -24.88 32.22
CA LYS A 1113 4.11 -23.63 32.30
C LYS A 1113 4.90 -22.59 33.08
N HIS A 1114 5.03 -21.42 32.46
CA HIS A 1114 5.64 -20.23 33.04
C HIS A 1114 4.54 -19.26 33.49
N ARG A 1115 4.82 -18.53 34.57
CA ARG A 1115 3.88 -17.54 35.11
C ARG A 1115 4.65 -16.40 35.75
N ILE A 1116 4.39 -15.19 35.29
CA ILE A 1116 4.90 -13.96 35.90
C ILE A 1116 3.76 -13.07 36.36
N ARG A 1117 4.03 -12.26 37.39
CA ARG A 1117 3.19 -11.13 37.79
C ARG A 1117 4.04 -9.87 37.81
N VAL A 1118 3.59 -8.84 37.10
CA VAL A 1118 4.29 -7.56 37.01
C VAL A 1118 3.45 -6.49 37.72
N SER A 1119 4.10 -5.70 38.56
CA SER A 1119 3.48 -4.62 39.32
C SER A 1119 4.43 -3.43 39.48
N PHE A 1120 3.96 -2.33 40.05
CA PHE A 1120 4.68 -1.06 40.12
C PHE A 1120 4.68 -0.50 41.54
N ASP A 1121 5.79 0.12 41.94
CA ASP A 1121 5.95 0.80 43.22
C ASP A 1121 6.50 2.23 43.03
N PRO A 1122 5.75 3.28 43.45
CA PRO A 1122 4.36 3.21 43.93
C PRO A 1122 3.38 2.79 42.82
N PRO A 1123 2.19 2.25 43.15
CA PRO A 1123 1.18 1.92 42.13
C PRO A 1123 0.70 3.19 41.39
N PRO A 1124 0.21 3.07 40.14
CA PRO A 1124 -0.40 4.19 39.43
C PRO A 1124 -1.66 4.67 40.17
N LYS A 1125 -2.03 5.94 39.91
CA LYS A 1125 -3.28 6.49 40.43
C LYS A 1125 -4.46 5.82 39.71
N PRO A 1126 -5.48 5.30 40.43
CA PRO A 1126 -6.67 4.76 39.81
C PRO A 1126 -7.37 5.81 38.93
N ALA A 1127 -7.76 5.41 37.72
CA ALA A 1127 -8.54 6.25 36.80
C ALA A 1127 -10.02 6.30 37.20
N PHE A 1128 -10.57 5.18 37.68
CA PHE A 1128 -11.96 5.07 38.15
C PHE A 1128 -12.12 3.91 39.14
N ILE A 1129 -13.27 3.87 39.81
CA ILE A 1129 -13.68 2.74 40.65
C ILE A 1129 -14.24 1.63 39.75
N VAL A 1130 -13.74 0.41 39.90
CA VAL A 1130 -14.35 -0.78 39.28
C VAL A 1130 -15.53 -1.21 40.15
N ASN A 1131 -16.73 -0.88 39.70
CA ASN A 1131 -17.99 -1.14 40.41
C ASN A 1131 -18.78 -2.32 39.81
N ASP A 1132 -19.67 -2.88 40.64
CA ASP A 1132 -20.71 -3.86 40.33
C ASP A 1132 -22.09 -3.41 40.85
N LEU A 1133 -23.13 -4.21 40.57
CA LEU A 1133 -24.52 -3.95 41.00
C LEU A 1133 -24.64 -3.61 42.50
N TRP A 1134 -23.91 -4.32 43.36
CA TRP A 1134 -24.03 -4.16 44.80
C TRP A 1134 -23.30 -2.93 45.32
N SER A 1135 -22.15 -2.61 44.71
CA SER A 1135 -21.42 -1.38 45.04
C SER A 1135 -22.20 -0.12 44.63
N ASP A 1136 -22.92 -0.15 43.50
CA ASP A 1136 -23.68 1.00 43.02
C ASP A 1136 -25.06 1.14 43.69
N PHE A 1137 -25.77 0.02 43.85
CA PHE A 1137 -27.19 0.02 44.23
C PHE A 1137 -27.50 -0.78 45.50
N GLY A 1138 -26.53 -1.41 46.15
CA GLY A 1138 -26.77 -2.30 47.28
C GLY A 1138 -27.51 -1.64 48.45
N SER A 1139 -27.19 -0.38 48.76
CA SER A 1139 -27.87 0.41 49.80
C SER A 1139 -29.33 0.72 49.43
N HIS A 1140 -29.59 1.05 48.17
CA HIS A 1140 -30.93 1.32 47.64
C HIS A 1140 -31.77 0.05 47.58
N ILE A 1141 -31.20 -1.07 47.12
CA ILE A 1141 -31.85 -2.38 47.08
C ILE A 1141 -32.22 -2.83 48.49
N LEU A 1142 -31.29 -2.71 49.45
CA LEU A 1142 -31.54 -3.08 50.85
C LEU A 1142 -32.65 -2.20 51.46
N SER A 1143 -32.62 -0.89 51.20
CA SER A 1143 -33.66 0.04 51.67
C SER A 1143 -35.03 -0.27 51.05
N GLY A 1144 -35.08 -0.58 49.75
CA GLY A 1144 -36.28 -1.01 49.06
C GLY A 1144 -36.84 -2.32 49.60
N LEU A 1145 -35.98 -3.30 49.89
CA LEU A 1145 -36.37 -4.55 50.53
C LEU A 1145 -36.92 -4.32 51.95
N VAL A 1146 -36.32 -3.43 52.72
CA VAL A 1146 -36.82 -3.03 54.06
C VAL A 1146 -38.22 -2.40 53.93
N VAL A 1147 -38.43 -1.49 53.00
CA VAL A 1147 -39.75 -0.88 52.74
C VAL A 1147 -40.76 -1.93 52.26
N LEU A 1148 -40.37 -2.81 51.35
CA LEU A 1148 -41.25 -3.87 50.85
C LEU A 1148 -41.63 -4.84 51.98
N LEU A 1149 -40.68 -5.26 52.82
CA LEU A 1149 -40.93 -6.09 53.99
C LEU A 1149 -41.81 -5.39 55.02
N ALA A 1150 -41.62 -4.07 55.23
CA ALA A 1150 -42.46 -3.27 56.12
C ALA A 1150 -43.89 -3.14 55.57
N LEU A 1151 -44.07 -2.90 54.26
CA LEU A 1151 -45.38 -2.86 53.61
C LEU A 1151 -46.06 -4.23 53.60
N THR A 1152 -45.30 -5.30 53.35
CA THR A 1152 -45.82 -6.68 53.39
C THR A 1152 -46.22 -7.05 54.81
N GLY A 1153 -45.41 -6.70 55.81
CA GLY A 1153 -45.73 -6.84 57.23
C GLY A 1153 -46.96 -6.03 57.64
N TYR A 1154 -47.06 -4.77 57.19
CA TYR A 1154 -48.25 -3.93 57.40
C TYR A 1154 -49.50 -4.56 56.77
N TRP A 1155 -49.41 -5.06 55.54
CA TRP A 1155 -50.53 -5.72 54.86
C TRP A 1155 -50.97 -6.99 55.58
N LEU A 1156 -50.01 -7.84 55.98
CA LEU A 1156 -50.29 -9.04 56.75
C LEU A 1156 -50.92 -8.71 58.12
N LEU A 1157 -50.44 -7.68 58.82
CA LEU A 1157 -50.99 -7.23 60.10
C LEU A 1157 -52.33 -6.50 59.97
N SER A 1158 -52.62 -5.88 58.83
CA SER A 1158 -53.91 -5.22 58.54
C SER A 1158 -54.97 -6.20 58.03
N SER A 1159 -54.57 -7.44 57.71
CA SER A 1159 -55.45 -8.54 57.24
C SER A 1159 -55.82 -9.52 58.36
N ILE A 1160 -55.26 -9.31 59.56
CA ILE A 1160 -55.59 -9.99 60.83
C ILE A 1160 -56.47 -9.04 61.63
#